data_AF-A0A9D2S3X8-F1
#
_entry.id   AF-A0A9D2S3X8-F1
#
_cell.length_a   1.000
_cell.length_b   1.000
_cell.length_c   1.000
_cell.angle_alpha   90.00
_cell.angle_beta   90.00
_cell.angle_gamma   90.00
#
_symmetry.space_group_name_H-M   'P 1'
#
loop_
_entity.id
_entity.type
_entity.pdbx_description
1 polymer ?
#
loop_
_entity_poly.entity_id
_entity_poly.type
_entity_poly.pdbx_seq_one_letter_code
_entity_poly.pdbx_strand_id
1 'polypeptide(L)'
;MLASQMSILRVFGLPEAEISAVVRAAEAEGCPGLRLLERDGEFAVCLQVSAPTQAMADEYCEKWTQKLRARLGDAVYGTGEASLARATLDALLKKRRLLVAADETTGRLLGALLQPLEHSEAAYDFGTHTWADAAMARKLVTPPAILQKFPGDVLQAAAARAALSLGAAEADYAVVYMPATVGQAPFVLLCDKRGALAAAVGPDLPDAAIANHLLDLVRRRTLGLHPSAGTISFRPGHEHPLLIVSQDGQPGQAVRSTRRRPVRQPAAPAVDGQPTGTITFESEDAPPPSPPAPRPAEEEDSADTVTFDPLPKLTGPLDFETAGPAAAAASRAARGQPAAGEEEPPAHSLLDDDIPDFSAGLDPAAIEAARKADEDAPPASAEDFQQAASKLFEPPETEEPDDAPPARDPMAVRRAERDAVARKNRSLAVIRRSARRRRRHAILATVAAVAVLGAGGFAAWYFLHNDLGARPAPRSYGTEAFDTTAGRYLRNAMERLEGIEGYLAFPGLEGRFLTAAGAQTPEGQQAGVCWASENWLGSATPSNTTIDCGDALQSLADEAAMAENTGFTLYLPGTTYRCKVVAVYYAEADGFHPAAYTDLSDYYTYLDFVLGIGTRSLYDTGATAGEDDHFLTLVGQSDTDGVQLCITGRLLTETESQTLATSISTNESALLTGAQYQASGRAAPDPGPLLAAQLDRYTAAGAAAAAEQSDSQTGGVTGGTTGLEDDLAALQQETDALIASTKDMMAGLSDIAGQIGAVETDLNQGAEGSVPSQTVPVDSLISTAPTSAPTAAPTEPPASSQEGQGDQTPAAEPTEQPAPTEAPASETISVTMNGTAQDMDLVTCLAMIAQNELGANAPAEAYKAQCVAAHCWILSQGGYPSVAGTTPGEAALAAAREVAHVLVTYNGQVCFTPYFASASTGTASAADVWGSAIPYLVAVDSPYDQSVASNWNTNGYNTGCARFSRQTLQDRILEMMGVDLSGVDPNSWFTILSTNEYGWVAQMQIGPNASGNDTCSGRWFRETLTAGCSVDGRSLRSQCFTVSYDADLDCFIFDVKGYGHGCGMSQWGAIGYAQNGWSYQDILTHYYPGTTLTSY
;
A
#
# COMPACT_ATOMS: atom_id res chain seq x y z
N MET A 1 -29.14 30.20 -11.54
CA MET A 1 -28.44 28.90 -11.65
C MET A 1 -27.77 28.89 -13.00
N LEU A 2 -26.50 28.49 -13.07
CA LEU A 2 -25.85 28.08 -14.32
C LEU A 2 -26.03 26.56 -14.44
N ALA A 3 -26.08 26.05 -15.67
CA ALA A 3 -25.94 24.64 -15.95
C ALA A 3 -24.45 24.33 -16.20
N SER A 4 -23.97 23.19 -15.70
CA SER A 4 -22.56 22.81 -15.80
C SER A 4 -22.44 21.41 -16.39
N GLN A 5 -21.52 21.24 -17.34
CA GLN A 5 -21.25 19.98 -18.02
C GLN A 5 -19.76 19.65 -17.94
N MET A 6 -19.45 18.38 -17.68
CA MET A 6 -18.07 17.88 -17.58
C MET A 6 -17.75 16.86 -18.67
N SER A 7 -16.54 16.92 -19.20
CA SER A 7 -15.92 15.94 -20.08
C SER A 7 -14.53 15.59 -19.57
N ILE A 8 -14.10 14.34 -19.76
CA ILE A 8 -12.75 13.86 -19.40
C ILE A 8 -12.15 13.19 -20.63
N LEU A 9 -11.03 13.71 -21.13
CA LEU A 9 -10.20 13.06 -22.15
C LEU A 9 -9.08 12.25 -21.46
N ARG A 10 -8.93 10.97 -21.82
CA ARG A 10 -7.86 10.10 -21.33
C ARG A 10 -6.72 10.05 -22.34
N VAL A 11 -5.49 10.30 -21.88
CA VAL A 11 -4.31 10.58 -22.71
C VAL A 11 -3.12 9.76 -22.23
N PHE A 12 -2.35 9.16 -23.14
CA PHE A 12 -1.12 8.43 -22.81
C PHE A 12 -0.06 8.53 -23.91
N GLY A 13 1.21 8.52 -23.54
CA GLY A 13 2.34 8.49 -24.48
C GLY A 13 2.69 9.84 -25.11
N LEU A 14 2.43 10.95 -24.42
CA LEU A 14 3.03 12.27 -24.62
C LEU A 14 3.72 12.69 -23.31
N PRO A 15 4.80 13.49 -23.37
CA PRO A 15 5.42 14.04 -22.15
C PRO A 15 4.53 15.12 -21.52
N GLU A 16 4.55 15.21 -20.19
CA GLU A 16 3.74 16.15 -19.39
C GLU A 16 3.88 17.59 -19.89
N ALA A 17 5.10 18.05 -20.20
CA ALA A 17 5.36 19.39 -20.74
C ALA A 17 4.60 19.71 -22.06
N GLU A 18 4.33 18.72 -22.92
CA GLU A 18 3.60 18.89 -24.17
C GLU A 18 2.08 18.91 -23.93
N ILE A 19 1.58 18.06 -23.03
CA ILE A 19 0.18 18.07 -22.58
C ILE A 19 -0.14 19.40 -21.87
N SER A 20 0.70 19.80 -20.91
CA SER A 20 0.63 21.06 -20.19
C SER A 20 0.81 22.28 -21.11
N ALA A 21 1.48 22.16 -22.25
CA ALA A 21 1.47 23.20 -23.29
C ALA A 21 0.14 23.26 -24.06
N VAL A 22 -0.46 22.12 -24.41
CA VAL A 22 -1.78 22.05 -25.07
C VAL A 22 -2.91 22.58 -24.16
N VAL A 23 -2.87 22.25 -22.86
CA VAL A 23 -3.84 22.75 -21.85
C VAL A 23 -3.73 24.27 -21.73
N ARG A 24 -2.53 24.82 -21.46
CA ARG A 24 -2.30 26.28 -21.37
C ARG A 24 -2.69 27.03 -22.65
N ALA A 25 -2.49 26.42 -23.82
CA ALA A 25 -2.95 27.00 -25.09
C ALA A 25 -4.48 26.99 -25.25
N ALA A 26 -5.19 26.04 -24.64
CA ALA A 26 -6.66 26.06 -24.62
C ALA A 26 -7.21 27.08 -23.61
N GLU A 27 -6.60 27.20 -22.42
CA GLU A 27 -6.92 28.24 -21.42
C GLU A 27 -6.74 29.65 -22.00
N ALA A 28 -5.61 29.92 -22.66
CA ALA A 28 -5.31 31.20 -23.31
C ALA A 28 -6.28 31.54 -24.47
N GLU A 29 -6.97 30.55 -25.02
CA GLU A 29 -8.02 30.71 -26.04
C GLU A 29 -9.44 30.75 -25.42
N GLY A 30 -9.56 30.86 -24.10
CA GLY A 30 -10.83 31.03 -23.39
C GLY A 30 -11.56 29.74 -23.03
N CYS A 31 -10.86 28.61 -22.91
CA CYS A 31 -11.45 27.37 -22.43
C CYS A 31 -11.72 27.44 -20.91
N PRO A 32 -12.97 27.31 -20.42
CA PRO A 32 -13.29 27.38 -19.00
C PRO A 32 -13.05 26.04 -18.29
N GLY A 33 -12.66 26.10 -17.02
CA GLY A 33 -12.69 24.96 -16.10
C GLY A 33 -11.84 23.76 -16.51
N LEU A 34 -10.65 24.00 -17.09
CA LEU A 34 -9.68 22.93 -17.34
C LEU A 34 -8.97 22.50 -16.06
N ARG A 35 -8.72 21.20 -15.94
CA ARG A 35 -7.80 20.60 -14.95
C ARG A 35 -7.05 19.45 -15.61
N LEU A 36 -5.75 19.36 -15.33
CA LEU A 36 -4.93 18.20 -15.67
C LEU A 36 -4.76 17.35 -14.40
N LEU A 37 -4.96 16.04 -14.52
CA LEU A 37 -4.67 15.05 -13.49
C LEU A 37 -3.72 14.00 -14.09
N GLU A 38 -2.78 13.50 -13.30
CA GLU A 38 -1.89 12.40 -13.65
C GLU A 38 -2.05 11.26 -12.64
N ARG A 39 -1.97 10.01 -13.13
CA ARG A 39 -1.86 8.81 -12.30
C ARG A 39 -1.25 7.67 -13.13
N ASP A 40 -0.28 6.95 -12.57
CA ASP A 40 0.30 5.73 -13.16
C ASP A 40 0.79 5.92 -14.63
N GLY A 41 1.28 7.12 -14.95
CA GLY A 41 1.72 7.53 -16.29
C GLY A 41 0.58 7.88 -17.27
N GLU A 42 -0.69 7.75 -16.87
CA GLU A 42 -1.85 8.22 -17.61
C GLU A 42 -2.25 9.64 -17.20
N PHE A 43 -2.66 10.44 -18.20
CA PHE A 43 -3.16 11.79 -17.99
C PHE A 43 -4.66 11.87 -18.27
N ALA A 44 -5.39 12.55 -17.40
CA ALA A 44 -6.79 12.92 -17.59
C ALA A 44 -6.91 14.45 -17.73
N VAL A 45 -7.34 14.90 -18.90
CA VAL A 45 -7.69 16.31 -19.14
C VAL A 45 -9.18 16.46 -18.88
N CYS A 46 -9.50 17.02 -17.71
CA CYS A 46 -10.87 17.31 -17.29
C CYS A 46 -11.27 18.72 -17.80
N LEU A 47 -12.48 18.82 -18.34
CA LEU A 47 -13.06 20.03 -18.90
C LEU A 47 -14.43 20.25 -18.25
N GLN A 48 -14.58 21.34 -17.48
CA GLN A 48 -15.83 21.73 -16.85
C GLN A 48 -16.34 23.05 -17.43
N VAL A 49 -17.36 22.98 -18.29
CA VAL A 49 -18.01 24.17 -18.86
C VAL A 49 -19.25 24.53 -18.06
N SER A 50 -19.46 25.82 -17.79
CA SER A 50 -20.70 26.32 -17.20
C SER A 50 -21.35 27.38 -18.09
N ALA A 51 -22.66 27.27 -18.34
CA ALA A 51 -23.41 28.12 -19.26
C ALA A 51 -24.82 28.44 -18.73
N PRO A 52 -25.57 29.40 -19.31
CA PRO A 52 -26.92 29.74 -18.86
C PRO A 52 -27.98 28.64 -19.06
N THR A 53 -27.72 27.65 -19.93
CA THR A 53 -28.61 26.52 -20.20
C THR A 53 -27.79 25.24 -20.41
N GLN A 54 -28.39 24.06 -20.16
CA GLN A 54 -27.70 22.77 -20.30
C GLN A 54 -27.22 22.57 -21.75
N ALA A 55 -28.09 22.78 -22.75
CA ALA A 55 -27.72 22.61 -24.16
C ALA A 55 -26.52 23.48 -24.59
N MET A 56 -26.37 24.69 -24.03
CA MET A 56 -25.18 25.52 -24.28
C MET A 56 -23.94 24.96 -23.56
N ALA A 57 -24.08 24.43 -22.34
CA ALA A 57 -22.98 23.77 -21.64
C ALA A 57 -22.51 22.52 -22.40
N ASP A 58 -23.44 21.71 -22.90
CA ASP A 58 -23.17 20.52 -23.73
C ASP A 58 -22.46 20.90 -25.04
N GLU A 59 -23.00 21.88 -25.78
CA GLU A 59 -22.44 22.33 -27.07
C GLU A 59 -21.01 22.90 -26.92
N TYR A 60 -20.77 23.73 -25.90
CA TYR A 60 -19.44 24.25 -25.63
C TYR A 60 -18.49 23.16 -25.10
N CYS A 61 -18.97 22.22 -24.29
CA CYS A 61 -18.17 21.11 -23.78
C CYS A 61 -17.73 20.17 -24.90
N GLU A 62 -18.62 19.82 -25.84
CA GLU A 62 -18.25 19.00 -27.00
C GLU A 62 -17.29 19.75 -27.95
N LYS A 63 -17.54 21.03 -28.25
CA LYS A 63 -16.64 21.85 -29.09
C LYS A 63 -15.21 21.91 -28.51
N TRP A 64 -15.06 22.10 -27.21
CA TRP A 64 -13.75 22.09 -26.56
C TRP A 64 -13.16 20.67 -26.44
N THR A 65 -13.96 19.64 -26.17
CA THR A 65 -13.54 18.22 -26.19
C THR A 65 -12.97 17.83 -27.56
N GLN A 66 -13.66 18.17 -28.64
CA GLN A 66 -13.22 17.93 -30.02
C GLN A 66 -11.93 18.70 -30.35
N LYS A 67 -11.84 19.97 -29.95
CA LYS A 67 -10.67 20.84 -30.17
C LYS A 67 -9.43 20.38 -29.40
N LEU A 68 -9.59 19.91 -28.16
CA LEU A 68 -8.51 19.30 -27.36
C LEU A 68 -8.08 17.96 -27.96
N ARG A 69 -9.03 17.09 -28.34
CA ARG A 69 -8.75 15.82 -29.04
C ARG A 69 -7.97 16.04 -30.34
N ALA A 70 -8.28 17.10 -31.09
CA ALA A 70 -7.55 17.46 -32.31
C ALA A 70 -6.11 17.98 -32.06
N ARG A 71 -5.78 18.45 -30.84
CA ARG A 71 -4.43 18.87 -30.45
C ARG A 71 -3.60 17.73 -29.85
N LEU A 72 -4.23 16.90 -29.03
CA LEU A 72 -3.60 15.75 -28.37
C LEU A 72 -3.46 14.53 -29.31
N GLY A 73 -4.28 14.45 -30.35
CA GLY A 73 -4.18 13.47 -31.44
C GLY A 73 -4.23 12.02 -30.95
N ASP A 74 -3.38 11.18 -31.54
CA ASP A 74 -3.29 9.73 -31.32
C ASP A 74 -3.02 9.33 -29.85
N ALA A 75 -2.58 10.26 -29.01
CA ALA A 75 -2.39 10.04 -27.57
C ALA A 75 -3.70 9.95 -26.79
N VAL A 76 -4.80 10.53 -27.30
CA VAL A 76 -6.13 10.34 -26.72
C VAL A 76 -6.57 8.90 -26.99
N TYR A 77 -6.74 8.13 -25.93
CA TYR A 77 -7.13 6.72 -26.04
C TYR A 77 -8.61 6.48 -25.68
N GLY A 78 -9.22 7.37 -24.89
CA GLY A 78 -10.59 7.19 -24.37
C GLY A 78 -11.18 8.45 -23.74
N THR A 79 -12.34 8.28 -23.10
CA THR A 79 -13.08 9.34 -22.39
C THR A 79 -13.75 8.81 -21.13
N GLY A 80 -13.94 9.68 -20.14
CA GLY A 80 -14.60 9.32 -18.87
C GLY A 80 -13.74 8.35 -18.05
N GLU A 81 -14.29 7.16 -17.80
CA GLU A 81 -13.68 6.10 -16.97
C GLU A 81 -13.00 4.98 -17.79
N ALA A 82 -12.95 5.11 -19.12
CA ALA A 82 -12.26 4.15 -19.97
C ALA A 82 -10.76 4.06 -19.60
N SER A 83 -10.26 2.85 -19.33
CA SER A 83 -8.84 2.56 -19.09
C SER A 83 -8.08 2.17 -20.36
N LEU A 84 -6.76 2.36 -20.37
CA LEU A 84 -5.92 2.02 -21.52
C LEU A 84 -5.94 0.52 -21.84
N ALA A 85 -5.99 -0.32 -20.81
CA ALA A 85 -6.16 -1.76 -20.94
C ALA A 85 -7.45 -2.15 -21.68
N ARG A 86 -8.60 -1.55 -21.30
CA ARG A 86 -9.88 -1.80 -21.98
C ARG A 86 -9.87 -1.30 -23.42
N ALA A 87 -9.40 -0.08 -23.66
CA ALA A 87 -9.28 0.48 -25.00
C ALA A 87 -8.37 -0.36 -25.93
N THR A 88 -7.33 -0.99 -25.37
CA THR A 88 -6.43 -1.89 -26.10
C THR A 88 -7.09 -3.24 -26.38
N LEU A 89 -7.79 -3.81 -25.39
CA LEU A 89 -8.55 -5.06 -25.54
C LEU A 89 -9.65 -4.92 -26.61
N ASP A 90 -10.45 -3.86 -26.56
CA ASP A 90 -11.50 -3.61 -27.55
C ASP A 90 -10.92 -3.42 -28.97
N ALA A 91 -9.74 -2.80 -29.10
CA ALA A 91 -9.04 -2.71 -30.38
C ALA A 91 -8.57 -4.09 -30.90
N LEU A 92 -8.01 -4.94 -30.04
CA LEU A 92 -7.59 -6.30 -30.39
C LEU A 92 -8.78 -7.18 -30.79
N LEU A 93 -9.87 -7.17 -30.01
CA LEU A 93 -11.11 -7.90 -30.29
C LEU A 93 -11.73 -7.44 -31.63
N LYS A 94 -11.86 -6.12 -31.84
CA LYS A 94 -12.40 -5.52 -33.08
C LYS A 94 -11.56 -5.85 -34.32
N LYS A 95 -10.25 -6.03 -34.18
CA LYS A 95 -9.35 -6.46 -35.26
C LYS A 95 -9.10 -7.98 -35.30
N ARG A 96 -9.69 -8.75 -34.37
CA ARG A 96 -9.51 -10.20 -34.15
C ARG A 96 -8.03 -10.61 -34.04
N ARG A 97 -7.21 -9.81 -33.35
CA ARG A 97 -5.77 -10.04 -33.17
C ARG A 97 -5.46 -10.75 -31.86
N LEU A 98 -4.44 -11.61 -31.88
CA LEU A 98 -3.92 -12.26 -30.67
C LEU A 98 -2.61 -11.59 -30.22
N LEU A 99 -2.58 -11.15 -28.97
CA LEU A 99 -1.42 -10.66 -28.23
C LEU A 99 -0.86 -11.78 -27.33
N VAL A 100 0.47 -11.85 -27.19
CA VAL A 100 1.14 -12.78 -26.27
C VAL A 100 2.37 -12.15 -25.61
N ALA A 101 2.60 -12.44 -24.33
CA ALA A 101 3.87 -12.10 -23.67
C ALA A 101 4.95 -13.14 -23.99
N ALA A 102 6.20 -12.70 -24.20
CA ALA A 102 7.30 -13.58 -24.59
C ALA A 102 8.13 -14.11 -23.40
N ASP A 103 7.75 -13.76 -22.17
CA ASP A 103 8.34 -14.18 -20.90
C ASP A 103 7.35 -13.95 -19.75
N GLU A 104 7.62 -14.59 -18.60
CA GLU A 104 6.76 -14.59 -17.41
C GLU A 104 6.60 -13.19 -16.78
N THR A 105 7.66 -12.38 -16.73
CA THR A 105 7.60 -11.01 -16.19
C THR A 105 6.64 -10.15 -17.00
N THR A 106 6.80 -10.13 -18.32
CA THR A 106 5.87 -9.45 -19.24
C THR A 106 4.46 -10.06 -19.18
N GLY A 107 4.38 -11.35 -18.88
CA GLY A 107 3.14 -12.09 -18.65
C GLY A 107 2.34 -11.58 -17.45
N ARG A 108 2.98 -11.45 -16.29
CA ARG A 108 2.34 -10.93 -15.06
C ARG A 108 1.92 -9.47 -15.20
N LEU A 109 2.79 -8.62 -15.74
CA LEU A 109 2.52 -7.19 -15.97
C LEU A 109 1.21 -6.96 -16.76
N LEU A 110 1.04 -7.69 -17.86
CA LEU A 110 -0.16 -7.59 -18.70
C LEU A 110 -1.34 -8.40 -18.13
N GLY A 111 -1.05 -9.49 -17.42
CA GLY A 111 -2.05 -10.28 -16.71
C GLY A 111 -2.84 -9.44 -15.70
N ALA A 112 -2.15 -8.66 -14.86
CA ALA A 112 -2.77 -7.80 -13.85
C ALA A 112 -3.80 -6.81 -14.43
N LEU A 113 -3.53 -6.23 -15.62
CA LEU A 113 -4.42 -5.26 -16.25
C LEU A 113 -5.47 -5.86 -17.19
N LEU A 114 -5.24 -7.06 -17.74
CA LEU A 114 -6.15 -7.70 -18.71
C LEU A 114 -7.04 -8.78 -18.10
N GLN A 115 -6.59 -9.53 -17.09
CA GLN A 115 -7.34 -10.63 -16.48
C GLN A 115 -8.68 -10.19 -15.84
N PRO A 116 -8.82 -8.99 -15.23
CA PRO A 116 -10.12 -8.52 -14.73
C PRO A 116 -11.12 -8.13 -15.84
N LEU A 117 -10.71 -8.07 -17.11
CA LEU A 117 -11.55 -7.61 -18.21
C LEU A 117 -12.24 -8.78 -18.92
N GLU A 118 -13.55 -8.67 -19.08
CA GLU A 118 -14.37 -9.63 -19.84
C GLU A 118 -13.84 -9.84 -21.27
N HIS A 119 -13.79 -11.11 -21.69
CA HIS A 119 -13.32 -11.57 -23.00
C HIS A 119 -11.83 -11.33 -23.29
N SER A 120 -11.01 -11.00 -22.29
CA SER A 120 -9.56 -10.87 -22.42
C SER A 120 -8.91 -12.14 -22.98
N GLU A 121 -9.39 -13.32 -22.61
CA GLU A 121 -8.90 -14.64 -23.05
C GLU A 121 -9.15 -14.93 -24.55
N ALA A 122 -9.97 -14.12 -25.22
CA ALA A 122 -10.15 -14.20 -26.67
C ALA A 122 -9.08 -13.43 -27.46
N ALA A 123 -8.38 -12.48 -26.82
CA ALA A 123 -7.44 -11.55 -27.44
C ALA A 123 -6.01 -11.60 -26.86
N TYR A 124 -5.82 -12.14 -25.65
CA TYR A 124 -4.54 -12.28 -24.98
C TYR A 124 -4.30 -13.74 -24.55
N ASP A 125 -3.09 -14.26 -24.80
CA ASP A 125 -2.64 -15.53 -24.23
C ASP A 125 -1.94 -15.31 -22.88
N PHE A 126 -2.61 -15.74 -21.80
CA PHE A 126 -2.08 -15.81 -20.44
C PHE A 126 -1.03 -16.93 -20.27
N GLY A 127 -0.03 -16.94 -21.15
CA GLY A 127 1.13 -17.82 -21.12
C GLY A 127 0.93 -19.25 -21.59
N THR A 128 -0.28 -19.66 -22.00
CA THR A 128 -0.62 -21.06 -22.30
C THR A 128 0.11 -21.64 -23.51
N HIS A 129 0.59 -20.79 -24.43
CA HIS A 129 1.41 -21.19 -25.58
C HIS A 129 2.86 -20.67 -25.53
N THR A 130 3.25 -19.99 -24.44
CA THR A 130 4.58 -19.35 -24.32
C THR A 130 5.28 -19.63 -22.98
N TRP A 131 5.01 -18.85 -21.95
CA TRP A 131 5.82 -18.81 -20.72
C TRP A 131 5.32 -19.71 -19.60
N ALA A 132 4.00 -19.96 -19.49
CA ALA A 132 3.44 -20.83 -18.45
C ALA A 132 3.65 -22.32 -18.76
N ASP A 133 3.70 -22.70 -20.04
CA ASP A 133 4.21 -24.03 -20.43
C ASP A 133 5.75 -24.05 -20.33
N ALA A 134 6.26 -24.63 -19.24
CA ALA A 134 7.69 -24.79 -18.98
C ALA A 134 8.45 -25.59 -20.07
N ALA A 135 7.79 -26.33 -20.96
CA ALA A 135 8.39 -26.99 -22.12
C ALA A 135 8.34 -26.15 -23.40
N MET A 136 7.53 -25.07 -23.45
CA MET A 136 7.57 -24.04 -24.50
C MET A 136 8.51 -22.89 -24.12
N ALA A 137 8.50 -22.43 -22.87
CA ALA A 137 9.42 -21.42 -22.34
C ALA A 137 10.89 -21.78 -22.60
N ARG A 138 11.28 -23.05 -22.38
CA ARG A 138 12.63 -23.58 -22.69
C ARG A 138 13.02 -23.56 -24.18
N LYS A 139 12.08 -23.36 -25.10
CA LYS A 139 12.32 -23.19 -26.55
C LYS A 139 12.36 -21.72 -26.96
N LEU A 140 11.75 -20.81 -26.18
CA LEU A 140 11.67 -19.37 -26.42
C LEU A 140 12.92 -18.62 -25.93
N VAL A 141 14.09 -19.18 -26.21
CA VAL A 141 15.40 -18.60 -25.89
C VAL A 141 15.99 -17.96 -27.14
N THR A 142 16.62 -16.80 -27.00
CA THR A 142 17.26 -16.06 -28.09
C THR A 142 18.19 -16.96 -28.92
N PRO A 143 18.02 -17.05 -30.26
CA PRO A 143 18.84 -17.93 -31.09
C PRO A 143 20.34 -17.56 -31.01
N PRO A 144 21.26 -18.54 -30.82
CA PRO A 144 22.70 -18.25 -30.73
C PRO A 144 23.28 -17.50 -31.92
N ALA A 145 22.70 -17.64 -33.12
CA ALA A 145 23.11 -16.90 -34.32
C ALA A 145 22.84 -15.38 -34.23
N ILE A 146 21.85 -14.95 -33.42
CA ILE A 146 21.61 -13.52 -33.13
C ILE A 146 22.67 -13.01 -32.15
N LEU A 147 22.92 -13.75 -31.06
CA LEU A 147 23.93 -13.40 -30.05
C LEU A 147 25.36 -13.36 -30.63
N GLN A 148 25.67 -14.21 -31.61
CA GLN A 148 26.95 -14.18 -32.34
C GLN A 148 27.07 -13.01 -33.32
N LYS A 149 25.94 -12.48 -33.82
CA LYS A 149 25.90 -11.37 -34.78
C LYS A 149 25.84 -10.01 -34.09
N PHE A 150 25.18 -9.93 -32.94
CA PHE A 150 25.02 -8.74 -32.11
C PHE A 150 25.37 -9.07 -30.64
N PRO A 151 26.67 -9.28 -30.32
CA PRO A 151 27.10 -9.63 -28.97
C PRO A 151 26.91 -8.44 -28.02
N GLY A 152 26.20 -8.67 -26.90
CA GLY A 152 25.88 -7.63 -25.90
C GLY A 152 24.63 -6.80 -26.20
N ASP A 153 23.95 -7.07 -27.33
CA ASP A 153 22.75 -6.35 -27.76
C ASP A 153 21.48 -7.00 -27.16
N VAL A 154 21.07 -6.49 -25.99
CA VAL A 154 19.89 -6.99 -25.26
C VAL A 154 18.59 -6.69 -26.04
N LEU A 155 18.56 -5.60 -26.81
CA LEU A 155 17.41 -5.24 -27.64
C LEU A 155 17.19 -6.24 -28.78
N GLN A 156 18.24 -6.65 -29.49
CA GLN A 156 18.16 -7.73 -30.49
C GLN A 156 17.83 -9.08 -29.84
N ALA A 157 18.33 -9.34 -28.63
CA ALA A 157 18.02 -10.57 -27.90
C ALA A 157 16.52 -10.65 -27.53
N ALA A 158 15.96 -9.56 -27.02
CA ALA A 158 14.53 -9.38 -26.73
C ALA A 158 13.67 -9.47 -28.00
N ALA A 159 14.04 -8.74 -29.06
CA ALA A 159 13.33 -8.73 -30.34
C ALA A 159 13.27 -10.13 -30.97
N ALA A 160 14.33 -10.92 -30.86
CA ALA A 160 14.36 -12.30 -31.33
C ALA A 160 13.52 -13.25 -30.46
N ARG A 161 13.46 -13.05 -29.13
CA ARG A 161 12.56 -13.80 -28.22
C ARG A 161 11.09 -13.52 -28.53
N ALA A 162 10.72 -12.25 -28.75
CA ALA A 162 9.38 -11.86 -29.20
C ALA A 162 9.03 -12.48 -30.56
N ALA A 163 9.95 -12.45 -31.53
CA ALA A 163 9.75 -13.05 -32.86
C ALA A 163 9.57 -14.59 -32.82
N LEU A 164 10.25 -15.30 -31.91
CA LEU A 164 9.98 -16.73 -31.66
C LEU A 164 8.60 -16.96 -31.06
N SER A 165 8.17 -16.08 -30.14
CA SER A 165 6.89 -16.20 -29.43
C SER A 165 5.68 -16.01 -30.35
N LEU A 166 5.77 -15.10 -31.33
CA LEU A 166 4.82 -15.01 -32.45
C LEU A 166 4.61 -16.34 -33.16
N GLY A 167 5.71 -17.05 -33.46
CA GLY A 167 5.68 -18.33 -34.17
C GLY A 167 5.22 -19.51 -33.31
N ALA A 168 5.42 -19.44 -31.99
CA ALA A 168 5.03 -20.51 -31.06
C ALA A 168 3.53 -20.49 -30.71
N ALA A 169 2.93 -19.29 -30.59
CA ALA A 169 1.51 -19.10 -30.25
C ALA A 169 0.62 -18.77 -31.46
N GLU A 170 1.17 -18.78 -32.68
CA GLU A 170 0.55 -18.28 -33.93
C GLU A 170 -0.04 -16.84 -33.80
N ALA A 171 0.53 -16.04 -32.91
CA ALA A 171 0.05 -14.72 -32.55
C ALA A 171 0.30 -13.65 -33.63
N ASP A 172 -0.38 -12.51 -33.50
CA ASP A 172 -0.14 -11.33 -34.34
C ASP A 172 0.86 -10.36 -33.71
N TYR A 173 0.84 -10.27 -32.38
CA TYR A 173 1.65 -9.37 -31.57
C TYR A 173 2.31 -10.13 -30.43
N ALA A 174 3.63 -9.97 -30.29
CA ALA A 174 4.38 -10.48 -29.15
C ALA A 174 5.12 -9.35 -28.45
N VAL A 175 5.05 -9.31 -27.12
CA VAL A 175 5.57 -8.20 -26.31
C VAL A 175 6.60 -8.67 -25.28
N VAL A 176 7.54 -7.78 -24.97
CA VAL A 176 8.62 -7.95 -23.99
C VAL A 176 8.80 -6.65 -23.21
N TYR A 177 8.85 -6.72 -21.89
CA TYR A 177 9.55 -5.76 -21.04
C TYR A 177 10.97 -6.28 -20.75
N MET A 178 11.94 -5.36 -20.69
CA MET A 178 13.29 -5.64 -20.23
C MET A 178 13.64 -4.66 -19.12
N PRO A 179 13.95 -5.13 -17.88
CA PRO A 179 14.38 -4.27 -16.79
C PRO A 179 15.79 -3.69 -17.05
N ALA A 180 16.19 -2.72 -16.23
CA ALA A 180 17.50 -2.11 -16.31
C ALA A 180 18.62 -3.16 -16.20
N THR A 181 19.66 -3.01 -17.03
CA THR A 181 20.87 -3.85 -16.97
C THR A 181 22.11 -2.97 -17.02
N VAL A 182 23.29 -3.48 -16.61
CA VAL A 182 24.50 -2.66 -16.46
C VAL A 182 24.87 -1.99 -17.79
N GLY A 183 24.63 -0.67 -17.87
CA GLY A 183 24.87 0.16 -19.07
C GLY A 183 23.71 0.23 -20.07
N GLN A 184 22.53 -0.29 -19.78
CA GLN A 184 21.33 -0.17 -20.64
C GLN A 184 20.07 0.12 -19.81
N ALA A 185 19.37 1.21 -20.16
CA ALA A 185 18.09 1.58 -19.57
C ALA A 185 16.98 0.55 -19.89
N PRO A 186 15.94 0.43 -19.03
CA PRO A 186 14.83 -0.47 -19.29
C PRO A 186 14.04 -0.04 -20.54
N PHE A 187 13.41 -1.02 -21.18
CA PHE A 187 12.64 -0.77 -22.39
C PHE A 187 11.44 -1.71 -22.53
N VAL A 188 10.42 -1.22 -23.23
CA VAL A 188 9.29 -2.00 -23.72
C VAL A 188 9.47 -2.28 -25.22
N LEU A 189 9.07 -3.47 -25.67
CA LEU A 189 9.19 -3.90 -27.06
C LEU A 189 7.92 -4.64 -27.53
N LEU A 190 7.48 -4.30 -28.74
CA LEU A 190 6.42 -4.98 -29.48
C LEU A 190 6.98 -5.51 -30.80
N CYS A 191 6.85 -6.81 -31.06
CA CYS A 191 7.16 -7.43 -32.34
C CYS A 191 5.88 -7.86 -33.08
N ASP A 192 5.85 -7.62 -34.38
CA ASP A 192 4.82 -8.11 -35.30
C ASP A 192 5.41 -8.59 -36.63
N LYS A 193 4.55 -9.02 -37.56
CA LYS A 193 4.94 -9.50 -38.90
C LYS A 193 5.57 -8.42 -39.80
N ARG A 194 5.59 -7.14 -39.40
CA ARG A 194 6.18 -6.01 -40.13
C ARG A 194 7.55 -5.59 -39.56
N GLY A 195 7.77 -5.75 -38.26
CA GLY A 195 9.04 -5.49 -37.56
C GLY A 195 8.90 -5.43 -36.03
N ALA A 196 9.91 -4.88 -35.37
CA ALA A 196 9.89 -4.57 -33.94
C ALA A 196 9.80 -3.05 -33.72
N LEU A 197 8.97 -2.65 -32.76
CA LEU A 197 8.91 -1.31 -32.16
C LEU A 197 9.47 -1.39 -30.74
N ALA A 198 10.27 -0.42 -30.31
CA ALA A 198 10.76 -0.36 -28.93
C ALA A 198 10.84 1.09 -28.42
N ALA A 199 10.55 1.27 -27.14
CA ALA A 199 10.65 2.55 -26.44
C ALA A 199 11.39 2.36 -25.11
N ALA A 200 12.26 3.31 -24.75
CA ALA A 200 12.84 3.38 -23.41
C ALA A 200 11.74 3.76 -22.40
N VAL A 201 11.91 3.32 -21.16
CA VAL A 201 11.06 3.69 -20.03
C VAL A 201 11.93 4.07 -18.84
N GLY A 202 11.36 4.81 -17.88
CA GLY A 202 12.05 5.14 -16.63
C GLY A 202 12.37 3.88 -15.81
N PRO A 203 13.48 3.87 -15.04
CA PRO A 203 13.83 2.73 -14.19
C PRO A 203 12.87 2.55 -13.01
N ASP A 204 12.29 3.63 -12.51
CA ASP A 204 11.49 3.67 -11.28
C ASP A 204 9.96 3.71 -11.57
N LEU A 205 9.54 3.34 -12.78
CA LEU A 205 8.11 3.28 -13.11
C LEU A 205 7.43 2.08 -12.44
N PRO A 206 6.20 2.24 -11.90
CA PRO A 206 5.44 1.11 -11.36
C PRO A 206 5.00 0.14 -12.45
N ASP A 207 4.80 -1.13 -12.06
CA ASP A 207 4.36 -2.23 -12.94
C ASP A 207 3.16 -1.87 -13.82
N ALA A 208 2.17 -1.14 -13.28
CA ALA A 208 1.00 -0.68 -14.03
C ALA A 208 1.37 0.30 -15.17
N ALA A 209 2.30 1.23 -14.94
CA ALA A 209 2.78 2.16 -15.96
C ALA A 209 3.59 1.43 -17.05
N ILE A 210 4.42 0.45 -16.66
CA ILE A 210 5.18 -0.40 -17.60
C ILE A 210 4.22 -1.23 -18.47
N ALA A 211 3.19 -1.82 -17.86
CA ALA A 211 2.15 -2.54 -18.57
C ALA A 211 1.36 -1.62 -19.53
N ASN A 212 1.04 -0.40 -19.11
CA ASN A 212 0.42 0.62 -19.95
C ASN A 212 1.30 1.04 -21.15
N HIS A 213 2.63 1.16 -20.97
CA HIS A 213 3.55 1.39 -22.08
C HIS A 213 3.56 0.25 -23.11
N LEU A 214 3.44 -1.01 -22.68
CA LEU A 214 3.28 -2.17 -23.58
C LEU A 214 1.91 -2.13 -24.30
N LEU A 215 0.84 -1.80 -23.57
CA LEU A 215 -0.53 -1.73 -24.11
C LEU A 215 -0.69 -0.61 -25.14
N ASP A 216 -0.13 0.59 -24.92
CA ASP A 216 -0.23 1.69 -25.90
C ASP A 216 0.51 1.39 -27.20
N LEU A 217 1.67 0.73 -27.14
CA LEU A 217 2.35 0.23 -28.35
C LEU A 217 1.45 -0.73 -29.13
N VAL A 218 0.76 -1.65 -28.45
CA VAL A 218 -0.19 -2.60 -29.07
C VAL A 218 -1.41 -1.87 -29.62
N ARG A 219 -2.02 -0.94 -28.86
CA ARG A 219 -3.16 -0.12 -29.25
C ARG A 219 -2.88 0.65 -30.54
N ARG A 220 -1.80 1.45 -30.53
CA ARG A 220 -1.37 2.24 -31.69
C ARG A 220 -1.10 1.35 -32.90
N ARG A 221 -0.40 0.22 -32.72
CA ARG A 221 -0.09 -0.71 -33.81
C ARG A 221 -1.30 -1.45 -34.37
N THR A 222 -2.31 -1.72 -33.54
CA THR A 222 -3.57 -2.39 -33.91
C THR A 222 -4.54 -1.46 -34.63
N LEU A 223 -4.59 -0.19 -34.20
CA LEU A 223 -5.44 0.84 -34.80
C LEU A 223 -4.80 1.50 -36.03
N GLY A 224 -3.47 1.45 -36.17
CA GLY A 224 -2.73 2.08 -37.27
C GLY A 224 -2.25 3.52 -36.97
N LEU A 225 -2.24 3.90 -35.70
CA LEU A 225 -1.82 5.22 -35.21
C LEU A 225 -0.29 5.39 -35.27
N HIS A 226 0.16 6.63 -35.18
CA HIS A 226 1.58 6.95 -35.02
C HIS A 226 2.11 6.42 -33.68
N PRO A 227 3.31 5.79 -33.65
CA PRO A 227 4.00 5.46 -32.41
C PRO A 227 4.19 6.71 -31.53
N SER A 228 4.28 6.50 -30.21
CA SER A 228 4.68 7.56 -29.28
C SER A 228 6.08 8.10 -29.60
N ALA A 229 6.38 9.31 -29.11
CA ALA A 229 7.68 9.95 -29.30
C ALA A 229 8.84 9.00 -28.94
N GLY A 230 9.99 9.17 -29.60
CA GLY A 230 11.20 8.38 -29.36
C GLY A 230 11.12 6.86 -29.60
N THR A 231 9.95 6.29 -29.92
CA THR A 231 9.80 4.87 -30.28
C THR A 231 10.60 4.57 -31.56
N ILE A 232 11.57 3.66 -31.48
CA ILE A 232 12.35 3.20 -32.64
C ILE A 232 11.69 2.03 -33.33
N SER A 233 11.85 1.94 -34.65
CA SER A 233 11.33 0.85 -35.49
C SER A 233 12.48 0.16 -36.23
N PHE A 234 12.56 -1.17 -36.13
CA PHE A 234 13.62 -1.97 -36.73
C PHE A 234 13.12 -3.38 -37.11
N ARG A 235 14.03 -4.26 -37.59
CA ARG A 235 13.74 -5.67 -37.84
C ARG A 235 14.65 -6.55 -36.98
N PRO A 236 14.13 -7.56 -36.28
CA PRO A 236 14.96 -8.51 -35.55
C PRO A 236 16.03 -9.13 -36.46
N GLY A 237 17.27 -9.19 -35.99
CA GLY A 237 18.42 -9.67 -36.76
C GLY A 237 19.04 -8.64 -37.72
N HIS A 238 18.63 -7.38 -37.70
CA HIS A 238 19.22 -6.28 -38.47
C HIS A 238 19.65 -5.12 -37.56
N GLU A 239 20.63 -4.32 -37.98
CA GLU A 239 21.05 -3.09 -37.29
C GLU A 239 19.85 -2.17 -37.02
N HIS A 240 19.80 -1.56 -35.84
CA HIS A 240 18.71 -0.72 -35.35
C HIS A 240 19.19 0.70 -35.02
N PRO A 241 18.30 1.72 -34.97
CA PRO A 241 18.63 3.04 -34.43
C PRO A 241 18.95 2.93 -32.93
N LEU A 242 19.87 3.75 -32.41
CA LEU A 242 20.08 3.84 -30.97
C LEU A 242 18.78 4.23 -30.25
N LEU A 243 18.46 3.51 -29.18
CA LEU A 243 17.37 3.88 -28.27
C LEU A 243 17.89 5.02 -27.39
N ILE A 244 17.26 6.21 -27.47
CA ILE A 244 17.69 7.40 -26.74
C ILE A 244 16.77 7.61 -25.54
N VAL A 245 17.37 7.65 -24.36
CA VAL A 245 16.72 8.03 -23.10
C VAL A 245 16.78 9.56 -22.97
N SER A 246 15.67 10.22 -22.66
CA SER A 246 15.68 11.62 -22.21
C SER A 246 16.22 11.70 -20.79
N GLN A 247 16.50 12.90 -20.30
CA GLN A 247 16.92 13.11 -18.90
C GLN A 247 15.79 12.76 -17.91
N ASP A 248 14.54 12.77 -18.40
CA ASP A 248 13.28 12.62 -17.65
C ASP A 248 12.68 11.20 -17.77
N GLY A 249 13.48 10.19 -18.15
CA GLY A 249 13.05 8.80 -18.34
C GLY A 249 12.17 8.53 -19.56
N GLN A 250 11.54 9.55 -20.13
CA GLN A 250 10.80 9.51 -21.39
C GLN A 250 11.73 9.27 -22.62
N PRO A 251 11.24 8.73 -23.74
CA PRO A 251 12.05 8.41 -24.92
C PRO A 251 12.35 9.64 -25.81
N GLY A 252 13.65 9.93 -26.04
CA GLY A 252 14.13 11.16 -26.71
C GLY A 252 14.09 11.12 -28.25
N GLN A 253 14.15 12.30 -28.89
CA GLN A 253 14.16 12.40 -30.37
C GLN A 253 15.44 11.83 -31.01
N ALA A 254 15.27 10.84 -31.89
CA ALA A 254 16.36 10.14 -32.57
C ALA A 254 17.04 10.97 -33.68
N VAL A 255 18.05 11.76 -33.33
CA VAL A 255 18.90 12.47 -34.30
C VAL A 255 19.75 11.48 -35.12
N ARG A 256 19.55 11.49 -36.44
CA ARG A 256 20.04 10.45 -37.39
C ARG A 256 21.53 10.56 -37.72
N SER A 257 22.42 10.33 -36.75
CA SER A 257 23.87 10.42 -36.95
C SER A 257 24.43 9.27 -37.80
N THR A 258 25.07 9.58 -38.93
CA THR A 258 25.65 8.60 -39.86
C THR A 258 27.15 8.38 -39.58
N ARG A 259 27.49 7.50 -38.63
CA ARG A 259 28.90 7.14 -38.40
C ARG A 259 29.45 6.24 -39.51
N ARG A 260 30.57 6.64 -40.10
CA ARG A 260 31.31 5.89 -41.14
C ARG A 260 32.03 4.68 -40.54
N ARG A 261 32.19 3.61 -41.32
CA ARG A 261 33.00 2.43 -40.97
C ARG A 261 34.44 2.79 -40.59
N PRO A 262 35.02 2.22 -39.51
CA PRO A 262 36.46 2.18 -39.32
C PRO A 262 37.11 1.17 -40.29
N VAL A 263 38.35 1.42 -40.69
CA VAL A 263 39.16 0.51 -41.53
C VAL A 263 40.02 -0.39 -40.63
N ARG A 264 40.26 -1.63 -41.07
CA ARG A 264 40.95 -2.69 -40.32
C ARG A 264 42.38 -2.91 -40.84
N GLN A 265 43.41 -2.69 -40.01
CA GLN A 265 44.79 -3.20 -40.19
C GLN A 265 45.57 -3.17 -38.83
N PRO A 266 46.82 -3.71 -38.70
CA PRO A 266 47.10 -4.69 -37.65
C PRO A 266 48.14 -4.23 -36.57
N ALA A 267 48.63 -5.18 -35.78
CA ALA A 267 49.14 -4.96 -34.41
C ALA A 267 50.67 -4.90 -34.22
N ALA A 268 51.05 -4.28 -33.07
CA ALA A 268 52.32 -4.39 -32.33
C ALA A 268 53.60 -3.75 -32.97
N PRO A 269 54.65 -3.42 -32.19
CA PRO A 269 54.90 -3.63 -30.75
C PRO A 269 55.11 -2.34 -29.91
N ALA A 270 55.66 -2.45 -28.69
CA ALA A 270 55.78 -1.40 -27.66
C ALA A 270 57.20 -0.80 -27.51
N VAL A 271 57.34 0.30 -26.72
CA VAL A 271 58.42 0.63 -25.74
C VAL A 271 58.26 2.07 -25.17
N ASP A 272 58.57 2.23 -23.87
CA ASP A 272 58.91 3.39 -23.01
C ASP A 272 58.56 4.87 -23.34
N GLY A 273 58.16 5.64 -22.31
CA GLY A 273 58.32 7.11 -22.28
C GLY A 273 57.38 7.92 -21.37
N GLN A 274 57.89 8.46 -20.26
CA GLN A 274 57.30 9.58 -19.46
C GLN A 274 58.23 10.81 -19.55
N PRO A 275 57.83 12.04 -19.16
CA PRO A 275 56.48 12.65 -19.07
C PRO A 275 56.44 14.07 -19.71
N THR A 276 55.52 14.96 -19.25
CA THR A 276 55.21 16.36 -19.66
C THR A 276 54.18 16.52 -20.78
N GLY A 277 53.27 17.53 -20.77
CA GLY A 277 53.04 18.59 -19.77
C GLY A 277 51.75 19.42 -20.03
N THR A 278 51.49 20.42 -19.16
CA THR A 278 50.42 21.46 -19.25
C THR A 278 50.56 22.35 -20.50
N ILE A 279 49.57 23.12 -21.01
CA ILE A 279 48.17 23.51 -20.65
C ILE A 279 47.28 23.37 -21.95
N THR A 280 46.07 23.92 -22.22
CA THR A 280 45.20 25.03 -21.69
C THR A 280 43.72 24.79 -22.11
N PHE A 281 42.78 25.66 -21.70
CA PHE A 281 41.49 25.92 -22.40
C PHE A 281 41.56 27.26 -23.16
N GLU A 282 40.88 27.37 -24.31
CA GLU A 282 40.60 28.64 -25.02
C GLU A 282 39.38 28.49 -25.97
N SER A 283 38.86 29.58 -26.55
CA SER A 283 37.45 29.71 -26.99
C SER A 283 37.22 30.31 -28.41
N GLU A 284 35.94 30.49 -28.78
CA GLU A 284 35.35 31.35 -29.85
C GLU A 284 35.19 30.82 -31.32
N ASP A 285 33.93 30.44 -31.62
CA ASP A 285 33.02 31.08 -32.62
C ASP A 285 33.14 30.87 -34.17
N ALA A 286 32.06 31.26 -34.87
CA ALA A 286 31.81 31.36 -36.32
C ALA A 286 31.37 30.07 -37.09
N PRO A 287 30.86 30.16 -38.36
CA PRO A 287 29.44 30.44 -38.65
C PRO A 287 28.75 29.43 -39.62
N PRO A 288 27.41 29.46 -39.81
CA PRO A 288 26.65 28.39 -40.51
C PRO A 288 26.57 28.51 -42.06
N PRO A 289 26.57 27.38 -42.81
CA PRO A 289 26.38 27.34 -44.27
C PRO A 289 24.96 26.93 -44.75
N SER A 290 24.66 27.26 -46.02
CA SER A 290 23.32 27.22 -46.66
C SER A 290 22.93 25.88 -47.37
N PRO A 291 21.64 25.66 -47.74
CA PRO A 291 21.16 24.37 -48.29
C PRO A 291 21.17 24.24 -49.83
N PRO A 292 21.21 22.99 -50.38
CA PRO A 292 21.10 22.69 -51.83
C PRO A 292 19.69 22.22 -52.30
N ALA A 293 19.54 21.98 -53.62
CA ALA A 293 18.27 21.90 -54.37
C ALA A 293 17.86 20.47 -54.89
N PRO A 294 16.66 20.24 -55.48
CA PRO A 294 15.99 18.92 -55.55
C PRO A 294 15.74 18.28 -56.95
N ARG A 295 15.07 17.09 -56.95
CA ARG A 295 14.47 16.28 -58.07
C ARG A 295 15.40 15.34 -58.87
N PRO A 296 14.91 14.30 -59.61
CA PRO A 296 13.52 13.96 -60.02
C PRO A 296 13.03 12.53 -59.61
N ALA A 297 11.96 12.02 -60.25
CA ALA A 297 11.42 10.65 -60.12
C ALA A 297 11.65 9.85 -61.45
N GLU A 298 10.86 8.92 -62.01
CA GLU A 298 9.45 8.44 -61.83
C GLU A 298 9.43 6.99 -61.24
N GLU A 299 8.70 5.91 -61.60
CA GLU A 299 7.78 5.46 -62.69
C GLU A 299 7.04 4.16 -62.21
N GLU A 300 5.92 3.70 -62.83
CA GLU A 300 5.10 2.51 -62.44
C GLU A 300 4.70 1.62 -63.65
N ASP A 301 4.24 0.37 -63.44
CA ASP A 301 3.49 -0.41 -64.47
C ASP A 301 2.42 -1.39 -63.89
N SER A 302 1.47 -1.70 -64.77
CA SER A 302 0.09 -2.24 -64.76
C SER A 302 -0.30 -3.56 -64.06
N ALA A 303 -1.62 -3.83 -64.10
CA ALA A 303 -2.37 -4.96 -63.51
C ALA A 303 -3.34 -5.61 -64.53
N ASP A 304 -4.09 -6.66 -64.13
CA ASP A 304 -5.13 -7.29 -64.98
C ASP A 304 -6.34 -7.84 -64.17
N THR A 305 -7.48 -8.12 -64.83
CA THR A 305 -8.86 -8.05 -64.22
C THR A 305 -9.80 -9.24 -64.56
N VAL A 306 -11.00 -9.36 -63.94
CA VAL A 306 -12.36 -9.61 -64.57
C VAL A 306 -13.41 -10.45 -63.76
N THR A 307 -14.38 -9.74 -63.12
CA THR A 307 -15.84 -10.03 -62.89
C THR A 307 -16.42 -11.16 -61.98
N PHE A 308 -17.71 -10.98 -61.62
CA PHE A 308 -18.55 -11.65 -60.60
C PHE A 308 -19.76 -12.45 -61.17
N ASP A 309 -20.41 -13.29 -60.35
CA ASP A 309 -21.90 -13.40 -60.24
C ASP A 309 -22.31 -14.00 -58.84
N PRO A 310 -23.59 -14.31 -58.44
CA PRO A 310 -24.18 -13.62 -57.28
C PRO A 310 -24.64 -14.46 -56.06
N LEU A 311 -25.05 -13.75 -55.00
CA LEU A 311 -25.47 -14.22 -53.66
C LEU A 311 -26.87 -14.88 -53.55
N PRO A 312 -27.05 -15.72 -52.51
CA PRO A 312 -28.25 -15.76 -51.67
C PRO A 312 -28.00 -15.22 -50.25
N LYS A 313 -29.04 -14.70 -49.59
CA LYS A 313 -29.01 -14.20 -48.19
C LYS A 313 -29.52 -15.25 -47.20
N LEU A 314 -29.13 -15.15 -45.93
CA LEU A 314 -30.03 -15.45 -44.81
C LEU A 314 -29.73 -14.56 -43.60
N THR A 315 -30.70 -14.43 -42.69
CA THR A 315 -30.71 -13.50 -41.56
C THR A 315 -31.21 -14.19 -40.29
N GLY A 316 -30.56 -13.95 -39.15
CA GLY A 316 -31.03 -14.35 -37.82
C GLY A 316 -30.12 -13.78 -36.73
N PRO A 317 -30.65 -13.46 -35.53
CA PRO A 317 -29.83 -13.07 -34.38
C PRO A 317 -29.13 -14.29 -33.76
N LEU A 318 -28.13 -14.04 -32.93
CA LEU A 318 -27.44 -15.05 -32.12
C LEU A 318 -27.39 -14.57 -30.67
N ASP A 319 -28.08 -15.29 -29.79
CA ASP A 319 -27.97 -15.15 -28.34
C ASP A 319 -26.74 -15.93 -27.85
N PHE A 320 -26.09 -15.45 -26.78
CA PHE A 320 -24.92 -16.11 -26.20
C PHE A 320 -24.99 -16.11 -24.67
N GLU A 321 -25.08 -17.30 -24.08
CA GLU A 321 -24.74 -17.54 -22.68
C GLU A 321 -23.23 -17.76 -22.53
N THR A 322 -22.67 -17.46 -21.35
CA THR A 322 -21.23 -17.58 -21.07
C THR A 322 -20.82 -19.05 -20.94
N ALA A 323 -19.77 -19.45 -21.68
CA ALA A 323 -19.31 -20.83 -21.76
C ALA A 323 -17.79 -20.95 -21.65
N GLY A 324 -17.33 -21.88 -20.81
CA GLY A 324 -15.92 -22.06 -20.43
C GLY A 324 -14.99 -22.66 -21.51
N PRO A 325 -13.83 -23.23 -21.15
CA PRO A 325 -12.65 -23.38 -22.03
C PRO A 325 -12.85 -24.19 -23.32
N ALA A 326 -13.89 -25.01 -23.43
CA ALA A 326 -14.27 -25.65 -24.69
C ALA A 326 -14.69 -24.65 -25.79
N ALA A 327 -15.34 -23.54 -25.42
CA ALA A 327 -15.72 -22.48 -26.36
C ALA A 327 -14.49 -21.78 -26.96
N ALA A 328 -13.46 -21.54 -26.14
CA ALA A 328 -12.17 -21.00 -26.61
C ALA A 328 -11.46 -21.95 -27.59
N ALA A 329 -11.67 -23.27 -27.51
CA ALA A 329 -11.18 -24.22 -28.51
C ALA A 329 -11.99 -24.15 -29.83
N ALA A 330 -13.32 -24.06 -29.75
CA ALA A 330 -14.19 -23.89 -30.91
C ALA A 330 -13.90 -22.58 -31.68
N SER A 331 -13.76 -21.46 -30.96
CA SER A 331 -13.38 -20.16 -31.53
C SER A 331 -11.98 -20.13 -32.13
N ARG A 332 -11.07 -21.03 -31.72
CA ARG A 332 -9.76 -21.24 -32.36
C ARG A 332 -9.88 -22.05 -33.66
N ALA A 333 -10.71 -23.10 -33.69
CA ALA A 333 -10.97 -23.85 -34.92
C ALA A 333 -11.55 -22.97 -36.05
N ALA A 334 -12.33 -21.94 -35.70
CA ALA A 334 -12.85 -20.96 -36.65
C ALA A 334 -11.79 -20.00 -37.24
N ARG A 335 -10.61 -19.84 -36.62
CA ARG A 335 -9.52 -18.99 -37.14
C ARG A 335 -8.70 -19.66 -38.25
N GLY A 336 -8.80 -20.98 -38.41
CA GLY A 336 -8.01 -21.76 -39.37
C GLY A 336 -8.52 -21.75 -40.82
N GLN A 337 -9.54 -20.97 -41.16
CA GLN A 337 -10.10 -20.88 -42.52
C GLN A 337 -9.72 -19.54 -43.19
N PRO A 338 -9.29 -19.54 -44.46
CA PRO A 338 -8.87 -18.32 -45.15
C PRO A 338 -10.08 -17.48 -45.56
N ALA A 339 -10.34 -16.39 -44.84
CA ALA A 339 -11.23 -15.34 -45.29
C ALA A 339 -10.57 -14.49 -46.39
N ALA A 340 -11.26 -14.28 -47.50
CA ALA A 340 -10.88 -13.29 -48.50
C ALA A 340 -11.05 -11.87 -47.93
N GLY A 341 -10.25 -10.92 -48.40
CA GLY A 341 -10.22 -9.56 -47.87
C GLY A 341 -11.31 -8.63 -48.41
N GLU A 342 -11.71 -7.67 -47.59
CA GLU A 342 -12.39 -6.44 -47.97
C GLU A 342 -11.50 -5.25 -47.56
N GLU A 343 -11.29 -4.29 -48.46
CA GLU A 343 -10.53 -3.04 -48.20
C GLU A 343 -11.01 -1.96 -49.18
N GLU A 344 -11.61 -0.87 -48.68
CA GLU A 344 -11.92 0.35 -49.45
C GLU A 344 -12.17 1.57 -48.49
N PRO A 345 -12.20 2.85 -48.95
CA PRO A 345 -10.98 3.67 -48.88
C PRO A 345 -11.22 5.02 -48.12
N PRO A 346 -10.47 6.14 -48.33
CA PRO A 346 -10.29 7.19 -47.30
C PRO A 346 -11.32 8.32 -47.30
N ALA A 347 -11.37 9.06 -46.18
CA ALA A 347 -12.22 10.24 -45.99
C ALA A 347 -11.45 11.57 -46.17
N HIS A 348 -12.14 12.61 -46.66
CA HIS A 348 -11.69 14.00 -46.62
C HIS A 348 -12.83 14.94 -46.18
N SER A 349 -12.54 15.72 -45.14
CA SER A 349 -13.10 17.02 -44.71
C SER A 349 -14.36 17.59 -45.40
N LEU A 350 -15.31 18.05 -44.58
CA LEU A 350 -15.66 19.49 -44.50
C LEU A 350 -16.46 19.82 -43.22
N LEU A 351 -16.48 21.10 -42.85
CA LEU A 351 -17.29 21.68 -41.78
C LEU A 351 -18.44 22.53 -42.37
N ASP A 352 -19.49 22.72 -41.56
CA ASP A 352 -20.22 23.97 -41.28
C ASP A 352 -21.77 23.81 -41.25
N ASP A 353 -22.36 24.45 -40.23
CA ASP A 353 -23.72 25.03 -40.06
C ASP A 353 -24.93 24.34 -40.74
N ASP A 354 -26.03 23.99 -40.04
CA ASP A 354 -26.87 24.92 -39.26
C ASP A 354 -27.85 24.18 -38.31
N ILE A 355 -28.28 24.82 -37.21
CA ILE A 355 -29.32 24.31 -36.27
C ILE A 355 -30.51 25.27 -36.22
N PRO A 356 -31.76 24.75 -36.27
CA PRO A 356 -32.89 25.43 -35.63
C PRO A 356 -33.76 24.55 -34.72
N ASP A 357 -33.85 24.97 -33.45
CA ASP A 357 -34.95 24.90 -32.45
C ASP A 357 -36.15 23.93 -32.66
N PHE A 358 -36.47 23.17 -31.59
CA PHE A 358 -37.84 22.68 -31.33
C PHE A 358 -38.25 22.75 -29.84
N SER A 359 -38.52 23.96 -29.38
CA SER A 359 -39.13 24.25 -28.08
C SER A 359 -40.66 24.03 -28.07
N ALA A 360 -41.17 22.80 -28.24
CA ALA A 360 -42.61 22.54 -28.21
C ALA A 360 -43.07 21.10 -27.84
N GLY A 361 -43.97 21.01 -26.85
CA GLY A 361 -45.08 20.03 -26.87
C GLY A 361 -44.88 18.64 -26.25
N LEU A 362 -44.90 18.52 -24.92
CA LEU A 362 -45.30 17.27 -24.24
C LEU A 362 -46.80 17.01 -24.45
N ASP A 363 -47.19 15.74 -24.63
CA ASP A 363 -48.60 15.33 -24.64
C ASP A 363 -49.12 15.10 -23.20
N PRO A 364 -50.07 15.91 -22.69
CA PRO A 364 -50.62 15.74 -21.35
C PRO A 364 -51.50 14.49 -21.20
N ALA A 365 -51.94 13.84 -22.28
CA ALA A 365 -52.79 12.65 -22.21
C ALA A 365 -52.04 11.41 -21.67
N ALA A 366 -50.74 11.28 -21.95
CA ALA A 366 -49.94 10.14 -21.50
C ALA A 366 -49.73 10.13 -19.98
N ILE A 367 -49.58 11.31 -19.36
CA ILE A 367 -49.27 11.45 -17.93
C ILE A 367 -50.52 11.19 -17.06
N GLU A 368 -51.69 11.67 -17.49
CA GLU A 368 -52.96 11.41 -16.78
C GLU A 368 -53.45 9.96 -16.96
N ALA A 369 -52.95 9.21 -17.96
CA ALA A 369 -53.21 7.78 -18.11
C ALA A 369 -52.40 6.94 -17.11
N ALA A 370 -51.12 7.26 -16.89
CA ALA A 370 -50.26 6.55 -15.93
C ALA A 370 -50.69 6.80 -14.49
N ARG A 371 -51.09 8.04 -14.15
CA ARG A 371 -51.39 8.48 -12.77
C ARG A 371 -52.82 8.14 -12.30
N LYS A 372 -53.48 7.13 -12.87
CA LYS A 372 -54.92 6.87 -12.65
C LYS A 372 -55.34 5.39 -12.56
N ALA A 373 -54.35 4.50 -12.42
CA ALA A 373 -54.57 3.09 -12.10
C ALA A 373 -53.78 2.63 -10.86
N ASP A 374 -53.01 3.53 -10.24
CA ASP A 374 -52.14 3.28 -9.07
C ASP A 374 -52.74 3.85 -7.77
N GLU A 375 -54.05 4.12 -7.76
CA GLU A 375 -54.84 4.58 -6.60
C GLU A 375 -55.94 3.57 -6.24
N ASP A 376 -55.57 2.38 -5.73
CA ASP A 376 -56.30 1.65 -4.66
C ASP A 376 -55.54 0.36 -4.25
N ALA A 377 -55.63 -0.03 -2.97
CA ALA A 377 -54.77 -1.06 -2.33
C ALA A 377 -55.61 -2.11 -1.54
N PRO A 378 -55.06 -3.07 -0.75
CA PRO A 378 -53.72 -3.69 -0.75
C PRO A 378 -53.76 -5.26 -0.94
N PRO A 379 -53.48 -6.20 0.02
CA PRO A 379 -52.43 -7.21 -0.23
C PRO A 379 -52.70 -8.71 0.11
N ALA A 380 -51.67 -9.54 -0.12
CA ALA A 380 -51.20 -10.67 0.71
C ALA A 380 -51.67 -12.15 0.45
N SER A 381 -50.90 -13.07 1.07
CA SER A 381 -51.15 -14.50 1.36
C SER A 381 -50.99 -15.58 0.27
N ALA A 382 -49.74 -15.94 -0.02
CA ALA A 382 -49.09 -17.24 0.27
C ALA A 382 -49.79 -18.63 0.23
N GLU A 383 -51.13 -18.79 0.15
CA GLU A 383 -51.75 -20.13 0.21
C GLU A 383 -51.85 -20.86 -1.14
N ASP A 384 -51.91 -20.14 -2.27
CA ASP A 384 -52.06 -20.76 -3.60
C ASP A 384 -50.79 -21.47 -4.11
N PHE A 385 -49.59 -21.00 -3.75
CA PHE A 385 -48.33 -21.62 -4.19
C PHE A 385 -48.16 -23.04 -3.63
N GLN A 386 -48.78 -23.33 -2.47
CA GLN A 386 -48.75 -24.63 -1.82
C GLN A 386 -49.59 -25.70 -2.55
N GLN A 387 -50.49 -25.32 -3.49
CA GLN A 387 -51.33 -26.27 -4.24
C GLN A 387 -50.82 -26.61 -5.64
N ALA A 388 -50.02 -25.75 -6.27
CA ALA A 388 -49.55 -25.95 -7.65
C ALA A 388 -48.60 -27.16 -7.82
N ALA A 389 -47.81 -27.48 -6.78
CA ALA A 389 -46.76 -28.51 -6.84
C ALA A 389 -47.26 -29.98 -6.78
N SER A 390 -48.55 -30.26 -7.01
CA SER A 390 -49.10 -31.62 -6.79
C SER A 390 -50.23 -32.08 -7.74
N LYS A 391 -50.07 -31.92 -9.06
CA LYS A 391 -50.66 -32.79 -10.13
C LYS A 391 -50.03 -32.50 -11.50
N LEU A 392 -49.07 -33.31 -11.94
CA LEU A 392 -48.62 -33.34 -13.36
C LEU A 392 -48.09 -34.73 -13.78
N PHE A 393 -48.97 -35.72 -13.61
CA PHE A 393 -48.90 -37.11 -14.09
C PHE A 393 -50.37 -37.57 -14.17
N GLU A 394 -50.98 -38.04 -15.27
CA GLU A 394 -50.57 -38.17 -16.70
C GLU A 394 -51.77 -37.75 -17.61
N PRO A 395 -52.07 -38.36 -18.77
CA PRO A 395 -51.73 -37.86 -20.11
C PRO A 395 -52.95 -37.45 -20.98
N PRO A 396 -52.75 -36.90 -22.19
CA PRO A 396 -53.83 -36.64 -23.16
C PRO A 396 -54.29 -37.90 -23.94
N GLU A 397 -55.51 -37.82 -24.48
CA GLU A 397 -56.13 -38.75 -25.44
C GLU A 397 -55.61 -38.48 -26.89
N THR A 398 -55.93 -39.17 -27.99
CA THR A 398 -56.97 -40.17 -28.41
C THR A 398 -56.44 -41.01 -29.59
N GLU A 399 -56.97 -42.22 -29.85
CA GLU A 399 -57.64 -42.63 -31.12
C GLU A 399 -57.97 -44.16 -31.17
N GLU A 400 -58.97 -44.54 -31.98
CA GLU A 400 -59.50 -45.91 -32.21
C GLU A 400 -59.04 -46.47 -33.60
N PRO A 401 -59.48 -47.62 -34.18
CA PRO A 401 -60.47 -48.63 -33.75
C PRO A 401 -60.17 -50.14 -34.01
N ASP A 402 -61.20 -50.96 -33.68
CA ASP A 402 -61.78 -52.10 -34.43
C ASP A 402 -61.70 -53.58 -33.94
N ASP A 403 -62.88 -54.21 -34.09
CA ASP A 403 -63.30 -55.64 -34.10
C ASP A 403 -63.22 -56.57 -32.86
N ALA A 404 -64.05 -57.65 -32.84
CA ALA A 404 -64.60 -58.24 -31.59
C ALA A 404 -64.59 -59.83 -31.40
N PRO A 405 -65.61 -60.55 -30.84
CA PRO A 405 -65.46 -61.41 -29.63
C PRO A 405 -65.98 -62.89 -29.84
N PRO A 406 -66.54 -63.71 -28.88
CA PRO A 406 -66.66 -63.72 -27.39
C PRO A 406 -66.46 -65.11 -26.67
N ALA A 407 -66.82 -65.25 -25.36
CA ALA A 407 -67.71 -66.31 -24.76
C ALA A 407 -67.29 -67.19 -23.52
N ARG A 408 -68.08 -67.11 -22.42
CA ARG A 408 -68.77 -68.19 -21.60
C ARG A 408 -67.98 -69.29 -20.84
N ASP A 409 -68.44 -69.97 -19.76
CA ASP A 409 -69.63 -69.91 -18.84
C ASP A 409 -69.31 -70.65 -17.46
N PRO A 410 -70.23 -70.89 -16.47
CA PRO A 410 -69.88 -71.08 -15.04
C PRO A 410 -70.11 -72.49 -14.39
N MET A 411 -69.62 -72.72 -13.15
CA MET A 411 -70.10 -73.79 -12.24
C MET A 411 -69.86 -73.56 -10.73
N ALA A 412 -70.48 -74.42 -9.89
CA ALA A 412 -70.15 -74.72 -8.48
C ALA A 412 -70.58 -73.78 -7.32
N VAL A 413 -71.83 -73.30 -7.33
CA VAL A 413 -72.56 -73.05 -6.06
C VAL A 413 -72.92 -74.42 -5.40
N ARG A 414 -73.06 -74.46 -4.07
CA ARG A 414 -73.54 -75.60 -3.21
C ARG A 414 -72.51 -76.61 -2.67
N ARG A 415 -71.63 -76.14 -1.76
CA ARG A 415 -71.13 -76.89 -0.58
C ARG A 415 -71.08 -75.93 0.63
N ALA A 416 -72.21 -75.48 1.17
CA ALA A 416 -73.20 -76.25 1.94
C ALA A 416 -72.62 -76.88 3.22
N GLU A 417 -72.47 -76.08 4.27
CA GLU A 417 -73.09 -76.29 5.60
C GLU A 417 -72.88 -77.63 6.36
N ARG A 418 -71.85 -78.44 6.05
CA ARG A 418 -71.77 -79.83 6.58
C ARG A 418 -70.57 -80.26 7.43
N ASP A 419 -69.67 -79.35 7.80
CA ASP A 419 -68.52 -79.64 8.69
C ASP A 419 -68.56 -78.93 10.06
N ALA A 420 -69.68 -78.30 10.39
CA ALA A 420 -69.96 -77.94 11.78
C ALA A 420 -70.11 -79.21 12.66
N VAL A 421 -69.92 -79.05 13.98
CA VAL A 421 -70.09 -80.09 15.02
C VAL A 421 -69.03 -81.21 15.06
N ALA A 422 -68.52 -81.72 13.94
CA ALA A 422 -67.83 -83.01 13.87
C ALA A 422 -66.40 -83.14 14.46
N ARG A 423 -65.77 -82.07 14.99
CA ARG A 423 -64.42 -82.12 15.62
C ARG A 423 -64.33 -81.57 17.06
N LYS A 424 -65.45 -81.47 17.76
CA LYS A 424 -65.48 -81.28 19.22
C LYS A 424 -64.98 -82.58 19.90
N ASN A 425 -64.12 -82.47 20.92
CA ASN A 425 -63.62 -83.56 21.77
C ASN A 425 -62.56 -84.55 21.18
N ARG A 426 -61.41 -84.06 20.70
CA ARG A 426 -60.14 -84.84 20.82
C ARG A 426 -58.98 -83.95 21.25
N SER A 427 -58.16 -84.44 22.19
CA SER A 427 -56.92 -83.82 22.70
C SER A 427 -57.03 -82.53 23.57
N LEU A 428 -57.93 -82.54 24.56
CA LEU A 428 -57.87 -81.65 25.74
C LEU A 428 -56.49 -81.62 26.44
N ALA A 429 -55.64 -82.63 26.20
CA ALA A 429 -54.23 -82.69 26.61
C ALA A 429 -53.33 -81.56 26.05
N VAL A 430 -53.56 -81.07 24.82
CA VAL A 430 -52.71 -80.03 24.20
C VAL A 430 -52.92 -78.67 24.87
N ILE A 431 -54.11 -78.43 25.43
CA ILE A 431 -54.51 -77.14 26.00
C ILE A 431 -53.63 -76.78 27.21
N ARG A 432 -53.22 -77.74 28.05
CA ARG A 432 -52.33 -77.46 29.21
C ARG A 432 -50.89 -77.09 28.83
N ARG A 433 -50.35 -77.57 27.70
CA ARG A 433 -49.03 -77.12 27.19
C ARG A 433 -49.13 -75.78 26.47
N SER A 434 -50.15 -75.56 25.64
CA SER A 434 -50.34 -74.27 24.95
C SER A 434 -50.71 -73.13 25.91
N ALA A 435 -51.33 -73.39 27.07
CA ALA A 435 -51.61 -72.38 28.09
C ALA A 435 -50.36 -71.87 28.80
N ARG A 436 -49.39 -72.73 29.16
CA ARG A 436 -48.11 -72.28 29.74
C ARG A 436 -47.21 -71.59 28.72
N ARG A 437 -47.17 -72.04 27.46
CA ARG A 437 -46.49 -71.28 26.39
C ARG A 437 -47.18 -69.96 26.09
N ARG A 438 -48.52 -69.90 25.98
CA ARG A 438 -49.23 -68.62 25.78
C ARG A 438 -49.17 -67.68 26.97
N ARG A 439 -49.15 -68.15 28.23
CA ARG A 439 -48.86 -67.27 29.37
C ARG A 439 -47.41 -66.80 29.38
N ARG A 440 -46.43 -67.65 29.03
CA ARG A 440 -45.03 -67.19 28.90
C ARG A 440 -44.83 -66.21 27.75
N HIS A 441 -45.41 -66.46 26.57
CA HIS A 441 -45.33 -65.53 25.44
C HIS A 441 -46.19 -64.29 25.63
N ALA A 442 -47.33 -64.35 26.33
CA ALA A 442 -48.08 -63.16 26.71
C ALA A 442 -47.32 -62.32 27.74
N ILE A 443 -46.73 -62.94 28.79
CA ILE A 443 -45.86 -62.22 29.72
C ILE A 443 -44.63 -61.68 29.00
N LEU A 444 -43.98 -62.43 28.09
CA LEU A 444 -42.88 -61.90 27.29
C LEU A 444 -43.32 -60.77 26.36
N ALA A 445 -44.51 -60.85 25.75
CA ALA A 445 -45.03 -59.81 24.86
C ALA A 445 -45.52 -58.58 25.63
N THR A 446 -46.04 -58.73 26.85
CA THR A 446 -46.39 -57.61 27.75
C THR A 446 -45.12 -57.00 28.34
N VAL A 447 -44.12 -57.79 28.74
CA VAL A 447 -42.81 -57.27 29.17
C VAL A 447 -42.07 -56.61 27.99
N ALA A 448 -42.13 -57.17 26.78
CA ALA A 448 -41.59 -56.53 25.59
C ALA A 448 -42.37 -55.28 25.19
N ALA A 449 -43.70 -55.26 25.29
CA ALA A 449 -44.50 -54.07 25.04
C ALA A 449 -44.26 -52.99 26.11
N VAL A 450 -44.10 -53.36 27.39
CA VAL A 450 -43.71 -52.43 28.47
C VAL A 450 -42.25 -52.01 28.33
N ALA A 451 -41.36 -52.83 27.77
CA ALA A 451 -39.99 -52.45 27.44
C ALA A 451 -39.91 -51.59 26.18
N VAL A 452 -40.82 -51.72 25.21
CA VAL A 452 -40.91 -50.88 24.00
C VAL A 452 -41.65 -49.58 24.29
N LEU A 453 -42.67 -49.57 25.15
CA LEU A 453 -43.28 -48.34 25.69
C LEU A 453 -42.37 -47.68 26.72
N GLY A 454 -41.57 -48.45 27.45
CA GLY A 454 -40.56 -47.96 28.38
C GLY A 454 -39.34 -47.38 27.66
N ALA A 455 -38.82 -48.05 26.63
CA ALA A 455 -37.73 -47.54 25.79
C ALA A 455 -38.22 -46.44 24.84
N GLY A 456 -39.45 -46.51 24.33
CA GLY A 456 -40.07 -45.44 23.54
C GLY A 456 -40.43 -44.22 24.39
N GLY A 457 -40.89 -44.43 25.62
CA GLY A 457 -41.12 -43.37 26.61
C GLY A 457 -39.83 -42.78 27.15
N PHE A 458 -38.78 -43.60 27.34
CA PHE A 458 -37.44 -43.15 27.69
C PHE A 458 -36.77 -42.42 26.52
N ALA A 459 -36.91 -42.89 25.28
CA ALA A 459 -36.40 -42.21 24.10
C ALA A 459 -37.17 -40.90 23.83
N ALA A 460 -38.50 -40.88 24.02
CA ALA A 460 -39.28 -39.65 23.94
C ALA A 460 -38.94 -38.67 25.08
N TRP A 461 -38.69 -39.17 26.31
CA TRP A 461 -38.23 -38.35 27.42
C TRP A 461 -36.82 -37.81 27.17
N TYR A 462 -35.87 -38.65 26.79
CA TYR A 462 -34.50 -38.28 26.42
C TYR A 462 -34.49 -37.27 25.27
N PHE A 463 -35.32 -37.48 24.24
CA PHE A 463 -35.51 -36.52 23.16
C PHE A 463 -36.09 -35.19 23.71
N LEU A 464 -37.22 -35.21 24.43
CA LEU A 464 -37.83 -33.99 24.98
C LEU A 464 -37.03 -33.29 26.08
N HIS A 465 -36.00 -33.93 26.63
CA HIS A 465 -35.13 -33.36 27.67
C HIS A 465 -33.80 -32.84 27.10
N ASN A 466 -33.27 -33.50 26.06
CA ASN A 466 -32.01 -33.12 25.40
C ASN A 466 -32.22 -32.35 24.09
N ASP A 467 -33.45 -32.23 23.57
CA ASP A 467 -33.77 -31.38 22.42
C ASP A 467 -33.60 -29.91 22.81
N LEU A 468 -32.66 -29.24 22.15
CA LEU A 468 -32.34 -27.83 22.31
C LEU A 468 -33.25 -26.93 21.46
N GLY A 469 -34.19 -27.52 20.72
CA GLY A 469 -35.06 -26.87 19.75
C GLY A 469 -34.43 -26.79 18.36
N ALA A 470 -35.06 -26.02 17.48
CA ALA A 470 -34.59 -25.83 16.11
C ALA A 470 -33.15 -25.28 16.08
N ARG A 471 -32.21 -26.09 15.57
CA ARG A 471 -30.82 -25.68 15.35
C ARG A 471 -30.76 -24.61 14.26
N PRO A 472 -29.90 -23.57 14.39
CA PRO A 472 -29.73 -22.56 13.35
C PRO A 472 -29.31 -23.19 12.02
N ALA A 473 -30.02 -22.88 10.94
CA ALA A 473 -29.76 -23.44 9.61
C ALA A 473 -28.64 -22.65 8.91
N PRO A 474 -27.49 -23.26 8.55
CA PRO A 474 -26.33 -22.52 8.02
C PRO A 474 -26.60 -21.66 6.78
N ARG A 475 -27.53 -22.10 5.92
CA ARG A 475 -28.00 -21.35 4.73
C ARG A 475 -28.80 -20.08 5.04
N SER A 476 -29.06 -19.79 6.31
CA SER A 476 -29.77 -18.58 6.77
C SER A 476 -28.86 -17.66 7.60
N TYR A 477 -27.56 -17.96 7.70
CA TYR A 477 -26.58 -17.10 8.36
C TYR A 477 -26.67 -15.64 7.85
N GLY A 478 -26.42 -14.67 8.73
CA GLY A 478 -26.55 -13.24 8.43
C GLY A 478 -27.99 -12.68 8.50
N THR A 479 -29.01 -13.53 8.67
CA THR A 479 -30.41 -13.07 8.83
C THR A 479 -30.83 -12.92 10.31
N GLU A 480 -31.72 -11.97 10.61
CA GLU A 480 -32.34 -11.79 11.94
C GLU A 480 -33.02 -13.08 12.44
N ALA A 481 -33.58 -13.88 11.52
CA ALA A 481 -34.19 -15.17 11.83
C ALA A 481 -33.16 -16.20 12.31
N PHE A 482 -31.93 -16.18 11.76
CA PHE A 482 -30.82 -17.01 12.23
C PHE A 482 -30.31 -16.53 13.59
N ASP A 483 -30.07 -15.23 13.78
CA ASP A 483 -29.65 -14.66 15.08
C ASP A 483 -30.65 -15.00 16.20
N THR A 484 -31.94 -14.80 15.93
CA THR A 484 -33.04 -15.14 16.85
C THR A 484 -33.10 -16.63 17.17
N THR A 485 -32.71 -17.48 16.22
CA THR A 485 -32.65 -18.94 16.42
C THR A 485 -31.39 -19.33 17.18
N ALA A 486 -30.23 -18.75 16.87
CA ALA A 486 -28.94 -18.99 17.53
C ALA A 486 -28.97 -18.58 19.00
N GLY A 487 -29.42 -17.36 19.32
CA GLY A 487 -29.56 -16.90 20.71
C GLY A 487 -30.56 -17.72 21.53
N ARG A 488 -31.59 -18.30 20.90
CA ARG A 488 -32.53 -19.23 21.55
C ARG A 488 -31.93 -20.62 21.74
N TYR A 489 -31.20 -21.13 20.76
CA TYR A 489 -30.53 -22.42 20.78
C TYR A 489 -29.43 -22.44 21.85
N LEU A 490 -28.61 -21.37 21.92
CA LEU A 490 -27.64 -21.14 22.99
C LEU A 490 -28.30 -21.11 24.38
N ARG A 491 -29.37 -20.33 24.56
CA ARG A 491 -30.07 -20.25 25.86
C ARG A 491 -30.60 -21.62 26.30
N ASN A 492 -31.25 -22.36 25.40
CA ASN A 492 -31.70 -23.72 25.66
C ASN A 492 -30.55 -24.69 25.99
N ALA A 493 -29.37 -24.48 25.40
CA ALA A 493 -28.17 -25.26 25.68
C ALA A 493 -27.63 -24.98 27.09
N MET A 494 -27.42 -23.70 27.45
CA MET A 494 -26.98 -23.29 28.78
C MET A 494 -27.93 -23.73 29.91
N GLU A 495 -29.23 -23.80 29.64
CA GLU A 495 -30.23 -24.29 30.60
C GLU A 495 -30.20 -25.83 30.82
N ARG A 496 -29.54 -26.60 29.94
CA ARG A 496 -29.68 -28.08 29.87
C ARG A 496 -28.35 -28.84 29.81
N LEU A 497 -27.25 -28.17 29.50
CA LEU A 497 -25.92 -28.74 29.33
C LEU A 497 -24.92 -27.90 30.14
N GLU A 498 -24.24 -28.52 31.08
CA GLU A 498 -23.25 -27.85 31.92
C GLU A 498 -21.99 -27.47 31.10
N GLY A 499 -21.44 -26.28 31.35
CA GLY A 499 -20.17 -25.83 30.76
C GLY A 499 -20.25 -25.12 29.39
N ILE A 500 -21.43 -24.92 28.82
CA ILE A 500 -21.63 -24.09 27.60
C ILE A 500 -21.74 -22.61 27.98
N GLU A 501 -20.98 -21.77 27.28
CA GLU A 501 -20.91 -20.32 27.51
C GLU A 501 -21.27 -19.49 26.26
N GLY A 502 -21.12 -20.05 25.06
CA GLY A 502 -21.40 -19.34 23.81
C GLY A 502 -21.74 -20.25 22.63
N TYR A 503 -22.01 -19.65 21.47
CA TYR A 503 -22.23 -20.35 20.20
C TYR A 503 -21.51 -19.60 19.08
N LEU A 504 -20.63 -20.30 18.36
CA LEU A 504 -19.84 -19.77 17.24
C LEU A 504 -20.47 -20.23 15.92
N ALA A 505 -20.69 -19.29 15.00
CA ALA A 505 -21.32 -19.55 13.70
C ALA A 505 -20.58 -18.87 12.55
N PHE A 506 -20.66 -19.51 11.38
CA PHE A 506 -20.04 -19.09 10.13
C PHE A 506 -21.07 -19.16 8.98
N PRO A 507 -20.85 -18.46 7.85
CA PRO A 507 -21.63 -18.64 6.62
C PRO A 507 -21.61 -20.09 6.13
N GLY A 508 -22.78 -20.68 5.86
CA GLY A 508 -22.88 -22.00 5.20
C GLY A 508 -22.43 -23.23 6.01
N LEU A 509 -21.57 -23.07 7.03
CA LEU A 509 -21.07 -24.12 7.91
C LEU A 509 -21.93 -24.31 9.18
N GLU A 510 -21.86 -25.51 9.76
CA GLU A 510 -22.54 -25.80 11.02
C GLU A 510 -21.87 -25.13 12.22
N GLY A 511 -22.62 -24.27 12.92
CA GLY A 511 -22.16 -23.65 14.17
C GLY A 511 -21.95 -24.66 15.31
N ARG A 512 -21.00 -24.32 16.20
CA ARG A 512 -20.53 -25.12 17.34
C ARG A 512 -20.73 -24.37 18.67
N PHE A 513 -20.88 -25.09 19.77
CA PHE A 513 -20.95 -24.48 21.11
C PHE A 513 -19.55 -24.19 21.67
N LEU A 514 -19.37 -23.01 22.25
CA LEU A 514 -18.19 -22.59 22.98
C LEU A 514 -18.32 -23.01 24.45
N THR A 515 -17.26 -23.59 25.01
CA THR A 515 -17.21 -24.12 26.38
C THR A 515 -16.12 -23.48 27.22
N ALA A 516 -16.27 -23.55 28.55
CA ALA A 516 -15.25 -23.07 29.49
C ALA A 516 -13.90 -23.80 29.31
N ALA A 517 -12.79 -23.08 29.51
CA ALA A 517 -11.44 -23.62 29.35
C ALA A 517 -11.22 -24.88 30.22
N GLY A 518 -10.86 -26.00 29.59
CA GLY A 518 -10.62 -27.28 30.27
C GLY A 518 -11.89 -28.06 30.70
N ALA A 519 -13.09 -27.63 30.32
CA ALA A 519 -14.31 -28.40 30.54
C ALA A 519 -14.34 -29.69 29.70
N GLN A 520 -14.88 -30.79 30.26
CA GLN A 520 -15.14 -32.00 29.47
C GLN A 520 -16.43 -31.82 28.67
N THR A 521 -16.36 -32.02 27.35
CA THR A 521 -17.55 -31.94 26.47
C THR A 521 -18.58 -33.02 26.82
N PRO A 522 -19.89 -32.70 26.85
CA PRO A 522 -20.96 -33.68 27.04
C PRO A 522 -20.90 -34.86 26.06
N GLU A 523 -21.12 -36.09 26.57
CA GLU A 523 -21.10 -37.31 25.76
C GLU A 523 -22.10 -37.24 24.59
N GLY A 524 -21.59 -37.35 23.35
CA GLY A 524 -22.40 -37.40 22.13
C GLY A 524 -22.52 -36.08 21.36
N GLN A 525 -21.88 -35.00 21.80
CA GLN A 525 -21.68 -33.79 20.99
C GLN A 525 -20.23 -33.70 20.46
N GLN A 526 -20.02 -32.96 19.37
CA GLN A 526 -18.67 -32.73 18.83
C GLN A 526 -17.89 -31.76 19.73
N ALA A 527 -16.94 -32.31 20.47
CA ALA A 527 -15.93 -31.58 21.22
C ALA A 527 -15.03 -30.78 20.26
N GLY A 528 -14.59 -29.59 20.69
CA GLY A 528 -13.55 -28.86 19.97
C GLY A 528 -13.42 -27.37 20.26
N VAL A 529 -14.47 -26.69 20.75
CA VAL A 529 -14.45 -25.22 20.89
C VAL A 529 -14.48 -24.78 22.36
N CYS A 530 -13.40 -24.14 22.82
CA CYS A 530 -13.27 -23.59 24.18
C CYS A 530 -12.38 -22.33 24.22
N TRP A 531 -12.46 -21.54 25.30
CA TRP A 531 -11.58 -20.37 25.46
C TRP A 531 -10.11 -20.79 25.60
N ALA A 532 -9.22 -20.12 24.85
CA ALA A 532 -7.77 -20.30 24.93
C ALA A 532 -7.06 -19.15 25.68
N SER A 533 -7.67 -17.97 25.75
CA SER A 533 -7.25 -16.85 26.61
C SER A 533 -8.33 -16.52 27.64
N GLU A 534 -8.06 -15.56 28.53
CA GLU A 534 -9.14 -14.83 29.20
C GLU A 534 -10.01 -14.08 28.16
N ASN A 535 -11.27 -13.82 28.50
CA ASN A 535 -12.22 -13.13 27.62
C ASN A 535 -12.14 -11.61 27.83
N TRP A 536 -11.62 -10.89 26.84
CA TRP A 536 -11.47 -9.43 26.82
C TRP A 536 -12.51 -8.74 25.89
N LEU A 537 -13.49 -9.47 25.35
CA LEU A 537 -14.53 -8.92 24.49
C LEU A 537 -15.41 -7.94 25.28
N GLY A 538 -15.46 -6.67 24.83
CA GLY A 538 -16.12 -5.59 25.56
C GLY A 538 -15.26 -4.94 26.64
N SER A 539 -13.92 -5.09 26.58
CA SER A 539 -12.98 -4.19 27.23
C SER A 539 -13.21 -2.72 26.82
N ALA A 540 -12.74 -1.78 27.63
CA ALA A 540 -12.69 -0.35 27.29
C ALA A 540 -11.38 0.06 26.58
N THR A 541 -10.47 -0.88 26.38
CA THR A 541 -9.20 -0.73 25.65
C THR A 541 -9.06 -1.84 24.60
N PRO A 542 -8.31 -1.61 23.50
CA PRO A 542 -8.11 -2.59 22.45
C PRO A 542 -7.56 -3.92 22.98
N SER A 543 -8.02 -5.01 22.39
CA SER A 543 -7.78 -6.35 22.92
C SER A 543 -7.95 -7.45 21.89
N ASN A 544 -7.23 -8.56 22.03
CA ASN A 544 -7.45 -9.80 21.28
C ASN A 544 -7.89 -10.93 22.22
N THR A 545 -9.05 -11.54 21.96
CA THR A 545 -9.51 -12.73 22.67
C THR A 545 -9.30 -13.98 21.81
N THR A 546 -8.78 -15.06 22.40
CA THR A 546 -8.43 -16.28 21.66
C THR A 546 -9.33 -17.47 22.03
N ILE A 547 -9.82 -18.19 21.03
CA ILE A 547 -10.64 -19.42 21.15
C ILE A 547 -9.87 -20.57 20.48
N ASP A 548 -9.68 -21.68 21.20
CA ASP A 548 -9.28 -22.95 20.58
C ASP A 548 -10.53 -23.61 19.99
N CYS A 549 -10.45 -23.95 18.71
CA CYS A 549 -11.50 -24.55 17.89
C CYS A 549 -11.18 -26.00 17.48
N GLY A 550 -10.01 -26.53 17.84
CA GLY A 550 -9.60 -27.90 17.55
C GLY A 550 -9.62 -28.23 16.05
N ASP A 551 -10.43 -29.20 15.65
CA ASP A 551 -10.59 -29.62 14.25
C ASP A 551 -11.51 -28.69 13.41
N ALA A 552 -12.19 -27.72 14.03
CA ALA A 552 -13.27 -26.98 13.37
C ALA A 552 -12.81 -26.10 12.21
N LEU A 553 -11.55 -25.66 12.22
CA LEU A 553 -11.00 -24.74 11.23
C LEU A 553 -10.30 -25.46 10.07
N GLN A 554 -10.14 -26.79 10.08
CA GLN A 554 -9.36 -27.49 9.05
C GLN A 554 -10.00 -27.35 7.65
N SER A 555 -11.33 -27.26 7.56
CA SER A 555 -12.04 -26.96 6.30
C SER A 555 -11.94 -25.49 5.86
N LEU A 556 -11.43 -24.61 6.73
CA LEU A 556 -11.18 -23.18 6.47
C LEU A 556 -9.70 -22.89 6.16
N ALA A 557 -8.92 -23.94 5.84
CA ALA A 557 -7.57 -23.81 5.27
C ALA A 557 -7.56 -23.71 3.72
N ASP A 558 -8.72 -23.83 3.08
CA ASP A 558 -8.89 -23.82 1.62
C ASP A 558 -9.40 -22.44 1.14
N GLU A 559 -8.86 -21.96 0.01
CA GLU A 559 -9.16 -20.63 -0.55
C GLU A 559 -10.65 -20.48 -0.91
N ALA A 560 -11.27 -21.51 -1.51
CA ALA A 560 -12.69 -21.45 -1.87
C ALA A 560 -13.59 -21.49 -0.62
N ALA A 561 -13.18 -22.24 0.41
CA ALA A 561 -13.89 -22.25 1.69
C ALA A 561 -13.79 -20.90 2.41
N MET A 562 -12.61 -20.26 2.44
CA MET A 562 -12.44 -18.94 3.04
C MET A 562 -13.11 -17.81 2.25
N ALA A 563 -13.19 -17.91 0.92
CA ALA A 563 -13.94 -16.96 0.09
C ALA A 563 -15.44 -16.94 0.44
N GLU A 564 -16.02 -18.08 0.83
CA GLU A 564 -17.40 -18.15 1.36
C GLU A 564 -17.51 -17.74 2.85
N ASN A 565 -16.39 -17.61 3.59
CA ASN A 565 -16.34 -17.48 5.05
C ASN A 565 -15.52 -16.27 5.56
N THR A 566 -15.57 -15.14 4.85
CA THR A 566 -14.84 -13.89 5.18
C THR A 566 -15.30 -13.15 6.46
N GLY A 567 -16.15 -13.79 7.28
CA GLY A 567 -16.58 -13.28 8.58
C GLY A 567 -17.38 -14.31 9.36
N PHE A 568 -17.45 -14.14 10.68
CA PHE A 568 -18.08 -15.08 11.61
C PHE A 568 -18.78 -14.36 12.77
N THR A 569 -19.64 -15.05 13.50
CA THR A 569 -20.43 -14.48 14.62
C THR A 569 -20.33 -15.34 15.86
N LEU A 570 -19.94 -14.72 16.98
CA LEU A 570 -19.97 -15.31 18.31
C LEU A 570 -21.18 -14.76 19.10
N TYR A 571 -22.11 -15.64 19.43
CA TYR A 571 -23.23 -15.31 20.33
C TYR A 571 -22.82 -15.65 21.76
N LEU A 572 -22.91 -14.67 22.66
CA LEU A 572 -22.71 -14.79 24.11
C LEU A 572 -24.02 -14.46 24.86
N PRO A 573 -24.09 -14.65 26.19
CA PRO A 573 -25.34 -14.51 26.95
C PRO A 573 -25.82 -13.06 27.10
N GLY A 574 -26.46 -12.53 26.06
CA GLY A 574 -27.00 -11.16 26.01
C GLY A 574 -26.32 -10.24 25.00
N THR A 575 -25.20 -10.66 24.42
CA THR A 575 -24.40 -9.88 23.46
C THR A 575 -24.03 -10.74 22.25
N THR A 576 -24.05 -10.15 21.05
CA THR A 576 -23.66 -10.81 19.79
C THR A 576 -22.46 -10.07 19.20
N TYR A 577 -21.33 -10.74 19.08
CA TYR A 577 -20.11 -10.19 18.48
C TYR A 577 -19.99 -10.69 17.05
N ARG A 578 -19.99 -9.77 16.09
CA ARG A 578 -19.85 -10.06 14.65
C ARG A 578 -18.46 -9.61 14.20
N CYS A 579 -17.76 -10.46 13.45
CA CYS A 579 -16.37 -10.23 13.06
C CYS A 579 -16.19 -10.35 11.55
N LYS A 580 -15.43 -9.43 10.94
CA LYS A 580 -14.84 -9.60 9.60
C LYS A 580 -13.45 -10.20 9.74
N VAL A 581 -13.11 -11.21 8.94
CA VAL A 581 -11.77 -11.83 8.99
C VAL A 581 -10.77 -10.84 8.40
N VAL A 582 -9.80 -10.40 9.20
CA VAL A 582 -8.72 -9.51 8.73
C VAL A 582 -7.49 -10.31 8.30
N ALA A 583 -7.18 -11.41 8.99
CA ALA A 583 -6.01 -12.24 8.69
C ALA A 583 -6.26 -13.74 8.90
N VAL A 584 -5.63 -14.56 8.06
CA VAL A 584 -5.66 -16.04 8.12
C VAL A 584 -4.23 -16.55 7.97
N TYR A 585 -3.65 -17.16 9.01
CA TYR A 585 -2.21 -17.45 9.05
C TYR A 585 -1.87 -18.70 9.83
N TYR A 586 -0.61 -19.13 9.77
CA TYR A 586 -0.07 -20.23 10.57
C TYR A 586 0.78 -19.69 11.73
N ALA A 587 0.64 -20.30 12.90
CA ALA A 587 1.39 -19.99 14.12
C ALA A 587 2.11 -21.24 14.66
N GLU A 588 3.22 -21.05 15.37
CA GLU A 588 3.99 -22.11 16.03
C GLU A 588 4.41 -21.66 17.44
N ALA A 589 4.55 -22.61 18.37
CA ALA A 589 4.67 -22.30 19.81
C ALA A 589 5.93 -21.51 20.20
N ASP A 590 7.03 -21.67 19.46
CA ASP A 590 8.29 -20.95 19.66
C ASP A 590 8.41 -19.68 18.79
N GLY A 591 7.29 -19.23 18.19
CA GLY A 591 7.24 -18.11 17.24
C GLY A 591 6.13 -17.09 17.55
N PHE A 592 5.56 -16.47 16.50
CA PHE A 592 4.42 -15.56 16.65
C PHE A 592 3.17 -16.35 17.06
N HIS A 593 2.62 -16.07 18.24
CA HIS A 593 1.54 -16.84 18.84
C HIS A 593 0.44 -15.91 19.38
N PRO A 594 -0.79 -15.91 18.81
CA PRO A 594 -1.78 -14.87 19.08
C PRO A 594 -2.23 -14.78 20.54
N ALA A 595 -2.22 -15.87 21.32
CA ALA A 595 -2.59 -15.81 22.74
C ALA A 595 -1.54 -15.11 23.63
N ALA A 596 -0.37 -14.72 23.10
CA ALA A 596 0.55 -13.82 23.80
C ALA A 596 0.07 -12.36 23.75
N TYR A 597 -0.72 -12.01 22.74
CA TYR A 597 -1.29 -10.69 22.50
C TYR A 597 -2.76 -10.70 22.97
N THR A 598 -3.04 -10.13 24.14
CA THR A 598 -4.40 -10.18 24.75
C THR A 598 -4.88 -8.79 25.14
N ASP A 599 -4.12 -8.10 25.99
CA ASP A 599 -4.15 -6.65 26.11
C ASP A 599 -3.41 -6.02 24.92
N LEU A 600 -4.05 -5.10 24.21
CA LEU A 600 -3.47 -4.33 23.10
C LEU A 600 -3.57 -2.81 23.37
N SER A 601 -3.67 -2.39 24.63
CA SER A 601 -3.74 -0.98 25.02
C SER A 601 -2.45 -0.18 24.81
N ASP A 602 -1.31 -0.85 24.63
CA ASP A 602 -0.06 -0.24 24.20
C ASP A 602 0.02 -0.20 22.66
N TYR A 603 0.30 0.99 22.12
CA TYR A 603 0.36 1.23 20.67
C TYR A 603 1.36 0.34 19.94
N TYR A 604 2.53 0.08 20.52
CA TYR A 604 3.55 -0.75 19.87
C TYR A 604 3.16 -2.24 19.89
N THR A 605 2.54 -2.71 20.96
CA THR A 605 1.97 -4.05 21.09
C THR A 605 0.79 -4.26 20.14
N TYR A 606 -0.08 -3.24 19.99
CA TYR A 606 -1.15 -3.20 19.00
C TYR A 606 -0.60 -3.28 17.57
N LEU A 607 0.38 -2.45 17.24
CA LEU A 607 0.96 -2.38 15.90
C LEU A 607 1.77 -3.65 15.56
N ASP A 608 2.53 -4.22 16.50
CA ASP A 608 3.23 -5.51 16.31
C ASP A 608 2.23 -6.67 16.13
N PHE A 609 1.09 -6.66 16.82
CA PHE A 609 0.03 -7.63 16.57
C PHE A 609 -0.58 -7.46 15.16
N VAL A 610 -1.00 -6.25 14.79
CA VAL A 610 -1.67 -5.98 13.49
C VAL A 610 -0.75 -6.22 12.31
N LEU A 611 0.50 -5.73 12.35
CA LEU A 611 1.50 -6.03 11.33
C LEU A 611 1.94 -7.50 11.38
N GLY A 612 1.96 -8.11 12.57
CA GLY A 612 2.30 -9.51 12.79
C GLY A 612 1.33 -10.49 12.16
N ILE A 613 0.01 -10.26 12.30
CA ILE A 613 -1.03 -11.04 11.61
C ILE A 613 -1.06 -10.72 10.11
N GLY A 614 -0.89 -9.44 9.73
CA GLY A 614 -0.92 -9.00 8.33
C GLY A 614 0.22 -9.62 7.50
N THR A 615 1.46 -9.57 7.99
CA THR A 615 2.64 -10.13 7.29
C THR A 615 2.55 -11.64 7.09
N ARG A 616 1.78 -12.35 7.93
CA ARG A 616 1.58 -13.80 7.88
C ARG A 616 0.29 -14.23 7.19
N SER A 617 -0.61 -13.29 6.85
CA SER A 617 -1.91 -13.62 6.27
C SER A 617 -1.76 -14.23 4.88
N LEU A 618 -2.22 -15.48 4.73
CA LEU A 618 -2.28 -16.28 3.49
C LEU A 618 -3.20 -15.68 2.44
N TYR A 619 -4.15 -14.84 2.86
CA TYR A 619 -5.10 -14.16 1.99
C TYR A 619 -5.11 -12.65 2.26
N ASP A 620 -5.25 -11.85 1.21
CA ASP A 620 -5.80 -10.51 1.34
C ASP A 620 -7.34 -10.64 1.41
N THR A 621 -7.91 -10.12 2.48
CA THR A 621 -9.32 -10.25 2.85
C THR A 621 -10.14 -9.03 2.44
N GLY A 622 -9.48 -7.94 2.01
CA GLY A 622 -10.10 -6.62 1.86
C GLY A 622 -10.58 -5.98 3.17
N ALA A 623 -10.33 -6.59 4.33
CA ALA A 623 -10.69 -6.08 5.65
C ALA A 623 -9.43 -5.64 6.40
N THR A 624 -9.33 -4.34 6.67
CA THR A 624 -8.24 -3.72 7.42
C THR A 624 -8.58 -3.58 8.91
N ALA A 625 -7.55 -3.36 9.73
CA ALA A 625 -7.67 -2.84 11.08
C ALA A 625 -7.40 -1.33 11.07
N GLY A 626 -8.20 -0.57 11.83
CA GLY A 626 -7.94 0.84 12.12
C GLY A 626 -7.26 1.03 13.47
N GLU A 627 -7.46 2.18 14.09
CA GLU A 627 -7.10 2.44 15.49
C GLU A 627 -8.25 2.04 16.43
N ASP A 628 -7.92 1.67 17.66
CA ASP A 628 -8.82 1.21 18.73
C ASP A 628 -9.68 -0.06 18.45
N ASP A 629 -9.37 -0.85 17.42
CA ASP A 629 -10.13 -2.07 17.10
C ASP A 629 -9.91 -3.22 18.10
N HIS A 630 -10.98 -4.02 18.31
CA HIS A 630 -10.92 -5.27 19.07
C HIS A 630 -10.93 -6.49 18.14
N PHE A 631 -10.25 -7.55 18.57
CA PHE A 631 -10.06 -8.77 17.79
C PHE A 631 -10.55 -10.03 18.53
N LEU A 632 -10.96 -11.01 17.73
CA LEU A 632 -11.30 -12.36 18.14
C LEU A 632 -10.53 -13.33 17.24
N THR A 633 -9.54 -14.03 17.80
CA THR A 633 -8.71 -14.99 17.08
C THR A 633 -9.17 -16.42 17.35
N LEU A 634 -9.50 -17.15 16.29
CA LEU A 634 -9.85 -18.56 16.32
C LEU A 634 -8.61 -19.37 15.96
N VAL A 635 -8.24 -20.34 16.79
CA VAL A 635 -7.05 -21.19 16.62
C VAL A 635 -7.48 -22.64 16.43
N GLY A 636 -6.84 -23.37 15.53
CA GLY A 636 -7.18 -24.76 15.22
C GLY A 636 -5.97 -25.59 14.80
N GLN A 637 -6.17 -26.90 14.67
CA GLN A 637 -5.12 -27.82 14.21
C GLN A 637 -4.83 -27.61 12.71
N SER A 638 -3.56 -27.69 12.34
CA SER A 638 -3.13 -27.75 10.93
C SER A 638 -2.64 -29.16 10.56
N ASP A 639 -2.40 -29.40 9.27
CA ASP A 639 -1.83 -30.66 8.76
C ASP A 639 -0.33 -30.84 9.10
N THR A 640 0.29 -29.89 9.82
CA THR A 640 1.71 -29.90 10.19
C THR A 640 1.88 -29.99 11.71
N ASP A 641 2.56 -31.04 12.19
CA ASP A 641 2.84 -31.24 13.62
C ASP A 641 3.51 -30.02 14.25
N GLY A 642 2.92 -29.47 15.31
CA GLY A 642 3.42 -28.29 16.03
C GLY A 642 2.97 -26.93 15.49
N VAL A 643 2.24 -26.90 14.36
CA VAL A 643 1.72 -25.68 13.73
C VAL A 643 0.20 -25.62 13.87
N GLN A 644 -0.32 -24.43 14.18
CA GLN A 644 -1.76 -24.15 14.29
C GLN A 644 -2.23 -23.20 13.18
N LEU A 645 -3.46 -23.40 12.71
CA LEU A 645 -4.15 -22.45 11.83
C LEU A 645 -4.83 -21.38 12.70
N CYS A 646 -4.63 -20.11 12.38
CA CYS A 646 -5.19 -18.96 13.08
C CYS A 646 -6.04 -18.11 12.13
N ILE A 647 -7.25 -17.77 12.55
CA ILE A 647 -8.17 -16.86 11.84
C ILE A 647 -8.49 -15.70 12.78
N THR A 648 -7.91 -14.52 12.54
CA THR A 648 -8.16 -13.32 13.34
C THR A 648 -9.25 -12.49 12.68
N GLY A 649 -10.36 -12.28 13.42
CA GLY A 649 -11.45 -11.42 13.03
C GLY A 649 -11.47 -10.12 13.82
N ARG A 650 -11.72 -8.99 13.15
CA ARG A 650 -11.97 -7.67 13.73
C ARG A 650 -13.45 -7.51 14.04
N LEU A 651 -13.78 -7.02 15.24
CA LEU A 651 -15.17 -6.77 15.66
C LEU A 651 -15.78 -5.61 14.86
N LEU A 652 -17.04 -5.76 14.44
CA LEU A 652 -17.79 -4.70 13.77
C LEU A 652 -18.28 -3.64 14.77
N THR A 653 -18.17 -2.37 14.38
CA THR A 653 -18.77 -1.23 15.10
C THR A 653 -20.26 -1.10 14.76
N GLU A 654 -21.04 -0.38 15.59
CA GLU A 654 -22.51 -0.28 15.41
C GLU A 654 -22.94 0.44 14.11
N THR A 655 -22.05 1.21 13.49
CA THR A 655 -22.28 1.94 12.24
C THR A 655 -21.85 1.17 10.98
N GLU A 656 -21.07 0.09 11.11
CA GLU A 656 -20.45 -0.59 9.97
C GLU A 656 -21.40 -1.60 9.30
N SER A 657 -21.38 -1.66 7.96
CA SER A 657 -22.22 -2.59 7.21
C SER A 657 -21.85 -4.06 7.50
N GLN A 658 -22.87 -4.85 7.78
CA GLN A 658 -22.81 -6.29 8.07
C GLN A 658 -22.47 -7.15 6.84
N THR A 659 -22.38 -6.55 5.64
CA THR A 659 -21.95 -7.25 4.42
C THR A 659 -20.50 -7.71 4.56
N LEU A 660 -20.25 -9.00 4.32
CA LEU A 660 -18.92 -9.59 4.32
C LEU A 660 -18.17 -9.28 3.00
N ALA A 661 -16.85 -9.36 3.01
CA ALA A 661 -16.03 -9.15 1.81
C ALA A 661 -16.31 -10.25 0.77
N THR A 662 -16.68 -9.83 -0.45
CA THR A 662 -17.16 -10.73 -1.52
C THR A 662 -16.07 -11.44 -2.32
N SER A 663 -14.80 -11.11 -2.08
CA SER A 663 -13.64 -11.68 -2.77
C SER A 663 -12.41 -11.58 -1.87
N ILE A 664 -11.69 -12.69 -1.74
CA ILE A 664 -10.32 -12.72 -1.20
C ILE A 664 -9.34 -13.02 -2.33
N SER A 665 -8.04 -12.79 -2.11
CA SER A 665 -6.98 -13.23 -3.01
C SER A 665 -5.81 -13.84 -2.24
N THR A 666 -5.16 -14.85 -2.80
CA THR A 666 -4.02 -15.53 -2.16
C THR A 666 -2.76 -14.66 -2.16
N ASN A 667 -2.20 -14.44 -0.96
CA ASN A 667 -0.98 -13.70 -0.72
C ASN A 667 0.23 -14.65 -0.81
N GLU A 668 0.81 -14.80 -2.00
CA GLU A 668 2.01 -15.63 -2.21
C GLU A 668 3.25 -15.18 -1.41
N SER A 669 3.24 -13.94 -0.90
CA SER A 669 4.30 -13.34 -0.08
C SER A 669 4.09 -13.51 1.43
N ALA A 670 3.07 -14.26 1.87
CA ALA A 670 2.79 -14.50 3.28
C ALA A 670 3.98 -15.16 4.01
N LEU A 671 4.35 -14.61 5.17
CA LEU A 671 5.39 -15.15 6.03
C LEU A 671 4.88 -16.43 6.73
N LEU A 672 5.43 -17.57 6.36
CA LEU A 672 5.08 -18.89 6.91
C LEU A 672 5.84 -19.18 8.22
N THR A 673 5.47 -20.29 8.88
CA THR A 673 6.20 -20.79 10.05
C THR A 673 7.58 -21.36 9.69
N GLY A 674 8.50 -21.37 10.65
CA GLY A 674 9.82 -21.99 10.51
C GLY A 674 9.73 -23.48 10.15
N ALA A 675 8.77 -24.20 10.74
CA ALA A 675 8.45 -25.58 10.36
C ALA A 675 8.07 -25.72 8.87
N GLN A 676 7.25 -24.81 8.33
CA GLN A 676 6.82 -24.83 6.92
C GLN A 676 7.94 -24.45 5.94
N TYR A 677 8.83 -23.51 6.31
CA TYR A 677 10.02 -23.21 5.50
C TYR A 677 10.99 -24.41 5.46
N GLN A 678 11.21 -25.09 6.60
CA GLN A 678 12.01 -26.32 6.65
C GLN A 678 11.38 -27.45 5.81
N ALA A 679 10.07 -27.67 5.92
CA ALA A 679 9.36 -28.72 5.17
C ALA A 679 9.32 -28.47 3.66
N SER A 680 9.23 -27.20 3.23
CA SER A 680 9.23 -26.82 1.81
C SER A 680 10.63 -26.65 1.20
N GLY A 681 11.68 -26.64 2.02
CA GLY A 681 13.06 -26.41 1.58
C GLY A 681 13.33 -25.00 1.06
N ARG A 682 12.45 -24.04 1.39
CA ARG A 682 12.60 -22.62 1.03
C ARG A 682 13.26 -21.86 2.18
N ALA A 683 14.13 -20.90 1.86
CA ALA A 683 14.54 -19.91 2.84
C ALA A 683 13.34 -18.99 3.17
N ALA A 684 13.26 -18.52 4.42
CA ALA A 684 12.32 -17.47 4.77
C ALA A 684 12.68 -16.16 4.04
N PRO A 685 11.70 -15.39 3.55
CA PRO A 685 11.95 -14.06 3.00
C PRO A 685 12.35 -13.08 4.11
N ASP A 686 12.96 -11.96 3.74
CA ASP A 686 13.14 -10.83 4.66
C ASP A 686 11.77 -10.31 5.10
N PRO A 687 11.45 -10.26 6.41
CA PRO A 687 10.20 -9.67 6.88
C PRO A 687 10.14 -8.16 6.70
N GLY A 688 11.26 -7.45 6.49
CA GLY A 688 11.31 -5.98 6.36
C GLY A 688 10.36 -5.41 5.29
N PRO A 689 10.48 -5.82 4.00
CA PRO A 689 9.58 -5.39 2.94
C PRO A 689 8.10 -5.78 3.18
N LEU A 690 7.86 -6.93 3.83
CA LEU A 690 6.51 -7.36 4.17
C LEU A 690 5.89 -6.47 5.26
N LEU A 691 6.70 -6.10 6.26
CA LEU A 691 6.29 -5.23 7.38
C LEU A 691 5.99 -3.82 6.88
N ALA A 692 6.82 -3.27 5.98
CA ALA A 692 6.58 -1.99 5.31
C ALA A 692 5.25 -2.01 4.52
N ALA A 693 5.06 -3.01 3.65
CA ALA A 693 3.83 -3.16 2.85
C ALA A 693 2.56 -3.49 3.67
N GLN A 694 2.68 -3.73 4.99
CA GLN A 694 1.56 -3.79 5.92
C GLN A 694 1.39 -2.48 6.70
N LEU A 695 2.47 -1.76 7.01
CA LEU A 695 2.41 -0.43 7.61
C LEU A 695 1.79 0.59 6.64
N ASP A 696 2.11 0.50 5.35
CA ASP A 696 1.49 1.31 4.29
C ASP A 696 -0.02 1.03 4.18
N ARG A 697 -0.44 -0.25 4.32
CA ARG A 697 -1.87 -0.62 4.35
C ARG A 697 -2.58 -0.15 5.62
N TYR A 698 -1.94 -0.25 6.77
CA TYR A 698 -2.47 0.21 8.05
C TYR A 698 -2.68 1.73 8.07
N THR A 699 -1.66 2.50 7.64
CA THR A 699 -1.73 3.97 7.56
C THR A 699 -2.76 4.44 6.52
N ALA A 700 -2.85 3.79 5.36
CA ALA A 700 -3.89 4.06 4.37
C ALA A 700 -5.31 3.77 4.90
N ALA A 701 -5.48 2.70 5.71
CA ALA A 701 -6.75 2.38 6.35
C ALA A 701 -7.17 3.43 7.39
N GLY A 702 -6.23 3.88 8.24
CA GLY A 702 -6.48 4.96 9.21
C GLY A 702 -6.88 6.27 8.52
N ALA A 703 -6.20 6.64 7.43
CA ALA A 703 -6.55 7.82 6.64
C ALA A 703 -7.96 7.74 6.01
N ALA A 704 -8.36 6.56 5.52
CA ALA A 704 -9.70 6.34 4.99
C ALA A 704 -10.79 6.44 6.09
N ALA A 705 -10.56 5.83 7.25
CA ALA A 705 -11.48 5.89 8.39
C ALA A 705 -11.67 7.32 8.93
N ALA A 706 -10.58 8.10 8.98
CA ALA A 706 -10.65 9.52 9.36
C ALA A 706 -11.48 10.36 8.37
N ALA A 707 -11.38 10.07 7.07
CA ALA A 707 -12.19 10.73 6.05
C ALA A 707 -13.68 10.41 6.21
N GLU A 708 -14.06 9.15 6.41
CA GLU A 708 -15.46 8.75 6.63
C GLU A 708 -16.06 9.38 7.90
N GLN A 709 -15.28 9.49 8.99
CA GLN A 709 -15.72 10.19 10.20
C GLN A 709 -15.99 11.68 9.95
N SER A 710 -15.18 12.35 9.11
CA SER A 710 -15.38 13.78 8.83
C SER A 710 -16.70 14.08 8.12
N ASP A 711 -17.08 13.25 7.15
CA ASP A 711 -18.32 13.43 6.37
C ASP A 711 -19.56 13.22 7.26
N SER A 712 -19.47 12.28 8.22
CA SER A 712 -20.54 11.98 9.18
C SER A 712 -20.94 13.15 10.10
N GLN A 713 -20.02 14.08 10.38
CA GLN A 713 -20.29 15.21 11.29
C GLN A 713 -21.09 16.35 10.64
N THR A 714 -21.29 16.34 9.32
CA THR A 714 -22.15 17.33 8.63
C THR A 714 -23.65 17.16 8.94
N GLY A 715 -24.02 16.10 9.68
CA GLY A 715 -25.37 15.64 10.03
C GLY A 715 -26.28 16.54 10.88
N GLY A 716 -26.06 17.86 10.92
CA GLY A 716 -27.16 18.82 11.10
C GLY A 716 -27.10 19.81 12.27
N VAL A 717 -26.96 21.09 11.93
CA VAL A 717 -27.56 22.23 12.65
C VAL A 717 -28.24 23.13 11.62
N THR A 718 -29.46 23.61 11.90
CA THR A 718 -30.21 24.49 10.98
C THR A 718 -30.25 25.94 11.46
N GLY A 719 -29.68 26.85 10.67
CA GLY A 719 -29.92 28.30 10.74
C GLY A 719 -28.67 29.17 10.98
N GLY A 720 -28.41 30.15 10.10
CA GLY A 720 -27.29 31.08 10.27
C GLY A 720 -26.78 31.80 9.00
N THR A 721 -27.59 31.97 7.96
CA THR A 721 -27.11 32.47 6.64
C THR A 721 -26.88 33.98 6.58
N THR A 722 -25.78 34.49 7.14
CA THR A 722 -25.06 35.75 6.76
C THR A 722 -23.65 35.82 7.40
N GLY A 723 -22.81 34.81 7.18
CA GLY A 723 -21.42 34.77 7.67
C GLY A 723 -20.55 33.78 6.89
N LEU A 724 -21.14 32.60 6.64
CA LEU A 724 -20.58 31.50 5.85
C LEU A 724 -19.98 31.85 4.47
N GLU A 725 -20.34 32.99 3.87
CA GLU A 725 -19.75 33.43 2.59
C GLU A 725 -18.37 34.10 2.78
N ASP A 726 -18.18 34.84 3.88
CA ASP A 726 -16.88 35.40 4.26
C ASP A 726 -15.98 34.30 4.88
N ASP A 727 -16.56 33.41 5.70
CA ASP A 727 -15.83 32.26 6.27
C ASP A 727 -15.34 31.29 5.19
N LEU A 728 -16.16 31.04 4.15
CA LEU A 728 -15.78 30.21 3.00
C LEU A 728 -14.72 30.89 2.12
N ALA A 729 -14.74 32.22 2.01
CA ALA A 729 -13.69 32.97 1.32
C ALA A 729 -12.35 32.89 2.07
N ALA A 730 -12.36 32.94 3.41
CA ALA A 730 -11.18 32.73 4.23
C ALA A 730 -10.63 31.30 4.09
N LEU A 731 -11.49 30.28 4.19
CA LEU A 731 -11.12 28.87 3.99
C LEU A 731 -10.57 28.59 2.58
N GLN A 732 -11.14 29.20 1.54
CA GLN A 732 -10.58 29.09 0.18
C GLN A 732 -9.22 29.78 0.09
N GLN A 733 -9.01 30.92 0.76
CA GLN A 733 -7.73 31.62 0.77
C GLN A 733 -6.65 30.85 1.56
N GLU A 734 -7.00 30.17 2.66
CA GLU A 734 -6.12 29.20 3.33
C GLU A 734 -5.82 28.00 2.43
N THR A 735 -6.83 27.45 1.74
CA THR A 735 -6.66 26.31 0.81
C THR A 735 -5.73 26.67 -0.36
N ASP A 736 -5.91 27.84 -0.96
CA ASP A 736 -5.06 28.33 -2.06
C ASP A 736 -3.63 28.61 -1.58
N ALA A 737 -3.45 29.09 -0.34
CA ALA A 737 -2.14 29.24 0.29
C ALA A 737 -1.49 27.88 0.61
N LEU A 738 -2.27 26.87 1.02
CA LEU A 738 -1.79 25.50 1.24
C LEU A 738 -1.34 24.85 -0.07
N ILE A 739 -2.07 25.08 -1.17
CA ILE A 739 -1.72 24.61 -2.52
C ILE A 739 -0.45 25.33 -3.03
N ALA A 740 -0.30 26.63 -2.78
CA ALA A 740 0.94 27.36 -3.08
C ALA A 740 2.13 26.81 -2.29
N SER A 741 1.97 26.62 -0.97
CA SER A 741 2.99 26.02 -0.10
C SER A 741 3.40 24.61 -0.54
N THR A 742 2.42 23.78 -0.92
CA THR A 742 2.65 22.43 -1.47
C THR A 742 3.41 22.47 -2.80
N LYS A 743 3.16 23.49 -3.63
CA LYS A 743 3.84 23.67 -4.91
C LYS A 743 5.28 24.13 -4.76
N ASP A 744 5.55 25.05 -3.83
CA ASP A 744 6.90 25.48 -3.48
C ASP A 744 7.69 24.34 -2.79
N MET A 745 7.00 23.51 -1.99
CA MET A 745 7.56 22.29 -1.41
C MET A 745 7.94 21.25 -2.48
N MET A 746 7.10 21.01 -3.49
CA MET A 746 7.44 20.12 -4.61
C MET A 746 8.54 20.69 -5.51
N ALA A 747 8.64 22.01 -5.66
CA ALA A 747 9.77 22.64 -6.35
C ALA A 747 11.09 22.34 -5.60
N GLY A 748 11.14 22.57 -4.28
CA GLY A 748 12.31 22.27 -3.46
C GLY A 748 12.70 20.79 -3.43
N LEU A 749 11.73 19.87 -3.45
CA LEU A 749 11.98 18.43 -3.54
C LEU A 749 12.69 18.03 -4.85
N SER A 750 12.42 18.74 -5.96
CA SER A 750 13.04 18.41 -7.25
C SER A 750 14.56 18.71 -7.32
N ASP A 751 15.04 19.73 -6.60
CA ASP A 751 16.47 20.03 -6.49
C ASP A 751 17.22 19.08 -5.53
N ILE A 752 16.51 18.42 -4.61
CA ILE A 752 17.08 17.48 -3.63
C ILE A 752 17.29 16.08 -4.25
N ALA A 753 16.43 15.64 -5.16
CA ALA A 753 16.50 14.32 -5.80
C ALA A 753 17.82 14.06 -6.59
N GLY A 754 18.62 15.09 -6.84
CA GLY A 754 19.96 14.97 -7.42
C GLY A 754 21.07 14.50 -6.47
N GLN A 755 20.80 14.35 -5.16
CA GLN A 755 21.79 13.91 -4.16
C GLN A 755 21.43 12.55 -3.56
N ILE A 756 22.39 11.62 -3.60
CA ILE A 756 22.14 10.18 -3.45
C ILE A 756 22.30 9.73 -1.98
N GLY A 757 21.34 8.93 -1.51
CA GLY A 757 21.47 8.10 -0.30
C GLY A 757 20.46 8.45 0.77
N ALA A 758 20.06 7.45 1.56
CA ALA A 758 19.17 7.64 2.69
C ALA A 758 19.88 8.42 3.81
N VAL A 759 19.69 9.73 3.81
CA VAL A 759 19.96 10.57 4.98
C VAL A 759 18.90 10.24 6.03
N GLU A 760 19.29 9.50 7.08
CA GLU A 760 18.53 9.50 8.33
C GLU A 760 18.38 10.95 8.79
N THR A 761 17.18 11.38 9.18
CA THR A 761 16.90 12.77 9.57
C THR A 761 17.41 13.09 10.96
N ASP A 762 18.72 12.93 11.17
CA ASP A 762 19.46 13.63 12.21
C ASP A 762 19.57 15.10 11.76
N LEU A 763 18.72 15.97 12.33
CA LEU A 763 18.73 17.41 12.04
C LEU A 763 20.06 18.07 12.46
N ASN A 764 20.92 17.36 13.19
CA ASN A 764 22.18 17.83 13.74
C ASN A 764 23.41 17.47 12.88
N GLN A 765 23.26 17.27 11.56
CA GLN A 765 24.41 17.18 10.62
C GLN A 765 25.40 18.35 10.75
N GLY A 766 24.97 19.51 11.26
CA GLY A 766 25.89 20.61 11.61
C GLY A 766 26.78 20.36 12.84
N ALA A 767 26.33 19.56 13.83
CA ALA A 767 27.17 19.13 14.96
C ALA A 767 28.20 18.07 14.56
N GLU A 768 27.96 17.32 13.48
CA GLU A 768 28.97 16.43 12.89
C GLU A 768 30.10 17.22 12.19
N GLY A 769 30.04 18.56 12.16
CA GLY A 769 31.14 19.43 11.74
C GLY A 769 32.36 19.41 12.66
N SER A 770 33.28 20.36 12.44
CA SER A 770 34.35 20.69 13.40
C SER A 770 33.85 21.68 14.46
N VAL A 771 34.49 21.70 15.62
CA VAL A 771 34.25 22.68 16.70
C VAL A 771 34.13 24.11 16.12
N PRO A 772 33.05 24.87 16.43
CA PRO A 772 32.83 26.18 15.85
C PRO A 772 33.92 27.19 16.26
N SER A 773 34.24 28.08 15.34
CA SER A 773 35.27 29.12 15.50
C SER A 773 34.71 30.48 15.94
N GLN A 774 33.40 30.60 16.12
CA GLN A 774 32.72 31.83 16.52
C GLN A 774 32.57 31.92 18.04
N THR A 775 32.61 33.14 18.57
CA THR A 775 32.32 33.45 19.97
C THR A 775 31.33 34.60 20.03
N VAL A 776 30.10 34.32 20.43
CA VAL A 776 29.01 35.31 20.51
C VAL A 776 28.90 35.82 21.95
N PRO A 777 29.18 37.12 22.22
CA PRO A 777 28.91 37.73 23.52
C PRO A 777 27.43 38.06 23.66
N VAL A 778 26.83 37.77 24.82
CA VAL A 778 25.40 38.05 25.09
C VAL A 778 25.06 39.53 24.87
N ASP A 779 25.99 40.43 25.22
CA ASP A 779 25.86 41.89 25.02
C ASP A 779 25.56 42.30 23.57
N SER A 780 25.95 41.48 22.57
CA SER A 780 25.67 41.78 21.15
C SER A 780 24.21 41.51 20.75
N LEU A 781 23.55 40.54 21.39
CA LEU A 781 22.15 40.18 21.12
C LEU A 781 21.20 41.24 21.72
N ILE A 782 21.53 41.71 22.93
CA ILE A 782 20.82 42.81 23.61
C ILE A 782 20.90 44.11 22.80
N SER A 783 22.00 44.33 22.05
CA SER A 783 22.22 45.55 21.26
C SER A 783 21.48 45.59 19.92
N THR A 784 20.82 44.50 19.49
CA THR A 784 20.13 44.42 18.18
C THR A 784 18.63 44.73 18.20
N ALA A 785 18.04 44.96 19.38
CA ALA A 785 16.65 45.42 19.47
C ALA A 785 16.44 46.76 18.71
N PRO A 786 15.41 46.88 17.85
CA PRO A 786 15.36 47.96 16.85
C PRO A 786 15.10 49.34 17.46
N THR A 787 16.14 50.19 17.44
CA THR A 787 15.97 51.63 17.64
C THR A 787 15.12 52.21 16.50
N SER A 788 14.06 52.94 16.85
CA SER A 788 13.06 53.47 15.91
C SER A 788 13.66 54.24 14.73
N ALA A 789 13.30 53.84 13.50
CA ALA A 789 13.81 54.36 12.24
C ALA A 789 13.50 55.86 12.00
N PRO A 790 14.31 56.58 11.19
CA PRO A 790 14.27 58.04 11.13
C PRO A 790 13.12 58.62 10.30
N THR A 791 12.40 59.59 10.87
CA THR A 791 11.38 60.38 10.16
C THR A 791 12.00 61.30 9.11
N ALA A 792 11.53 61.22 7.86
CA ALA A 792 11.93 62.12 6.78
C ALA A 792 11.38 63.55 6.99
N ALA A 793 12.16 64.56 6.66
CA ALA A 793 11.87 65.96 6.98
C ALA A 793 10.93 66.66 5.98
N PRO A 794 10.13 67.62 6.48
CA PRO A 794 9.66 68.76 5.68
C PRO A 794 10.05 70.12 6.30
N THR A 795 10.91 70.85 5.60
CA THR A 795 10.92 72.33 5.41
C THR A 795 10.58 73.26 6.61
N GLU A 796 11.63 73.83 7.21
CA GLU A 796 11.66 75.10 7.99
C GLU A 796 11.26 76.35 7.15
N PRO A 797 11.15 77.60 7.69
CA PRO A 797 11.16 78.10 9.09
C PRO A 797 9.91 79.05 9.35
N PRO A 798 9.80 79.95 10.38
CA PRO A 798 10.76 80.36 11.42
C PRO A 798 10.28 80.56 12.89
N ALA A 799 11.20 80.23 13.80
CA ALA A 799 11.56 80.88 15.08
C ALA A 799 10.57 81.78 15.88
N SER A 800 10.42 81.50 17.18
CA SER A 800 11.00 82.35 18.26
C SER A 800 10.87 81.83 19.71
N SER A 801 11.96 82.00 20.47
CA SER A 801 12.06 82.39 21.90
C SER A 801 11.46 81.58 23.09
N GLN A 802 12.40 81.22 23.99
CA GLN A 802 12.38 81.33 25.47
C GLN A 802 11.72 80.29 26.40
N GLU A 803 12.59 79.65 27.20
CA GLU A 803 12.64 79.61 28.69
C GLU A 803 11.36 79.34 29.51
N GLY A 804 11.39 78.27 30.32
CA GLY A 804 10.47 78.09 31.46
C GLY A 804 10.77 76.85 32.31
N GLN A 805 11.11 77.04 33.59
CA GLN A 805 11.18 75.97 34.60
C GLN A 805 9.84 75.90 35.36
N GLY A 806 9.37 74.70 35.74
CA GLY A 806 8.13 74.55 36.52
C GLY A 806 7.89 73.14 37.05
N ASP A 807 8.15 72.93 38.34
CA ASP A 807 7.89 71.70 39.10
C ASP A 807 6.53 71.76 39.80
N GLN A 808 5.70 70.70 39.67
CA GLN A 808 4.85 70.17 40.77
C GLN A 808 4.08 68.88 40.42
N THR A 809 3.79 68.09 41.44
CA THR A 809 3.07 66.79 41.41
C THR A 809 1.61 66.94 41.98
N PRO A 810 0.79 65.88 42.20
CA PRO A 810 -0.42 65.68 41.40
C PRO A 810 -1.76 65.81 42.18
N ALA A 811 -2.88 65.66 41.44
CA ALA A 811 -4.20 65.34 42.00
C ALA A 811 -4.96 64.37 41.06
N ALA A 812 -5.73 63.44 41.63
CA ALA A 812 -6.59 62.46 40.90
C ALA A 812 -7.96 63.09 40.55
N GLU A 813 -8.91 62.49 39.82
CA GLU A 813 -9.28 61.10 39.46
C GLU A 813 -9.83 61.10 37.99
N PRO A 814 -10.32 59.99 37.35
CA PRO A 814 -10.50 58.62 37.83
C PRO A 814 -10.00 57.49 36.91
N THR A 815 -10.17 56.27 37.41
CA THR A 815 -10.03 54.95 36.78
C THR A 815 -10.33 54.88 35.28
N GLU A 816 -9.35 54.43 34.50
CA GLU A 816 -9.57 53.82 33.19
C GLU A 816 -9.09 52.35 33.23
N GLN A 817 -9.72 51.50 32.43
CA GLN A 817 -9.54 50.04 32.48
C GLN A 817 -8.22 49.64 31.80
N PRO A 818 -7.40 48.73 32.35
CA PRO A 818 -6.16 48.34 31.69
C PRO A 818 -6.47 47.68 30.34
N ALA A 819 -5.98 48.29 29.26
CA ALA A 819 -5.87 47.63 27.97
C ALA A 819 -4.97 46.39 28.10
N PRO A 820 -5.20 45.33 27.30
CA PRO A 820 -4.30 44.18 27.29
C PRO A 820 -2.88 44.66 26.95
N THR A 821 -1.90 44.16 27.69
CA THR A 821 -0.48 44.39 27.40
C THR A 821 -0.18 43.89 25.99
N GLU A 822 0.32 44.77 25.12
CA GLU A 822 0.80 44.37 23.79
C GLU A 822 1.88 43.31 23.98
N ALA A 823 1.78 42.20 23.21
CA ALA A 823 2.78 41.14 23.26
C ALA A 823 4.16 41.70 22.87
N PRO A 824 5.27 41.18 23.42
CA PRO A 824 6.60 41.53 22.95
C PRO A 824 6.69 41.23 21.43
N ALA A 825 7.33 42.13 20.68
CA ALA A 825 7.50 41.94 19.24
C ALA A 825 8.28 40.64 18.99
N SER A 826 7.74 39.76 18.15
CA SER A 826 8.31 38.46 17.82
C SER A 826 9.71 38.61 17.25
N GLU A 827 10.72 38.12 17.98
CA GLU A 827 12.09 37.98 17.48
C GLU A 827 12.08 36.94 16.36
N THR A 828 12.44 37.34 15.14
CA THR A 828 12.44 36.46 13.96
C THR A 828 13.83 35.90 13.70
N ILE A 829 13.93 34.59 13.57
CA ILE A 829 15.16 33.87 13.21
C ILE A 829 15.03 33.29 11.80
N SER A 830 16.06 33.48 10.98
CA SER A 830 16.12 32.91 9.63
C SER A 830 16.44 31.41 9.70
N VAL A 831 15.58 30.60 9.08
CA VAL A 831 15.64 29.14 9.02
C VAL A 831 15.79 28.65 7.57
N THR A 832 16.21 27.41 7.36
CA THR A 832 16.12 26.74 6.06
C THR A 832 15.02 25.70 6.09
N MET A 833 13.91 25.95 5.39
CA MET A 833 12.82 24.99 5.24
C MET A 833 12.77 24.53 3.79
N ASN A 834 12.84 23.22 3.56
CA ASN A 834 12.82 22.60 2.22
C ASN A 834 13.86 23.23 1.25
N GLY A 835 15.07 23.49 1.75
CA GLY A 835 16.16 24.15 0.99
C GLY A 835 16.04 25.66 0.82
N THR A 836 14.92 26.27 1.23
CA THR A 836 14.66 27.72 1.09
C THR A 836 14.87 28.45 2.41
N ALA A 837 15.59 29.58 2.38
CA ALA A 837 15.71 30.45 3.54
C ALA A 837 14.40 31.22 3.80
N GLN A 838 13.89 31.17 5.02
CA GLN A 838 12.65 31.82 5.46
C GLN A 838 12.85 32.47 6.84
N ASP A 839 12.21 33.60 7.11
CA ASP A 839 12.23 34.20 8.45
C ASP A 839 11.02 33.69 9.26
N MET A 840 11.29 33.05 10.39
CA MET A 840 10.27 32.46 11.28
C MET A 840 10.37 33.04 12.69
N ASP A 841 9.24 33.14 13.39
CA ASP A 841 9.21 33.48 14.83
C ASP A 841 10.06 32.50 15.66
N LEU A 842 10.91 33.05 16.55
CA LEU A 842 11.88 32.29 17.35
C LEU A 842 11.19 31.22 18.22
N VAL A 843 10.06 31.55 18.85
CA VAL A 843 9.30 30.61 19.68
C VAL A 843 8.81 29.42 18.85
N THR A 844 8.24 29.70 17.68
CA THR A 844 7.74 28.69 16.74
C THR A 844 8.89 27.82 16.22
N CYS A 845 10.01 28.43 15.85
CA CYS A 845 11.23 27.73 15.42
C CYS A 845 11.74 26.74 16.49
N LEU A 846 11.92 27.21 17.73
CA LEU A 846 12.43 26.37 18.82
C LEU A 846 11.42 25.27 19.21
N ALA A 847 10.12 25.54 19.16
CA ALA A 847 9.09 24.53 19.38
C ALA A 847 9.07 23.44 18.30
N MET A 848 9.24 23.82 17.02
CA MET A 848 9.35 22.86 15.92
C MET A 848 10.60 21.99 16.04
N ILE A 849 11.75 22.57 16.36
CA ILE A 849 12.98 21.80 16.62
C ILE A 849 12.75 20.86 17.81
N ALA A 850 12.29 21.37 18.96
CA ALA A 850 12.13 20.55 20.16
C ALA A 850 11.11 19.40 20.00
N GLN A 851 10.07 19.57 19.18
CA GLN A 851 9.12 18.50 18.85
C GLN A 851 9.69 17.47 17.86
N ASN A 852 10.43 17.91 16.83
CA ASN A 852 11.07 16.98 15.89
C ASN A 852 12.16 16.14 16.57
N GLU A 853 12.85 16.71 17.55
CA GLU A 853 13.96 16.09 18.27
C GLU A 853 13.52 15.18 19.43
N LEU A 854 12.40 15.46 20.10
CA LEU A 854 11.91 14.69 21.26
C LEU A 854 10.58 13.93 21.02
N GLY A 855 9.98 14.08 19.83
CA GLY A 855 8.62 13.62 19.56
C GLY A 855 7.54 14.53 20.18
N ALA A 856 6.27 14.14 20.05
CA ALA A 856 5.11 14.97 20.43
C ALA A 856 4.70 14.88 21.91
N ASN A 857 5.21 13.91 22.68
CA ASN A 857 4.76 13.60 24.04
C ASN A 857 5.88 13.72 25.11
N ALA A 858 6.93 14.50 24.85
CA ALA A 858 8.04 14.65 25.82
C ALA A 858 7.65 15.48 27.06
N PRO A 859 8.32 15.30 28.21
CA PRO A 859 8.11 16.14 29.39
C PRO A 859 8.43 17.61 29.11
N ALA A 860 7.65 18.53 29.70
CA ALA A 860 7.83 19.97 29.49
C ALA A 860 9.25 20.48 29.80
N GLU A 861 9.90 19.97 30.85
CA GLU A 861 11.28 20.34 31.20
C GLU A 861 12.32 19.80 30.19
N ALA A 862 12.03 18.69 29.51
CA ALA A 862 12.86 18.18 28.42
C ALA A 862 12.71 19.05 27.16
N TYR A 863 11.49 19.46 26.78
CA TYR A 863 11.29 20.44 25.70
C TYR A 863 12.02 21.76 26.00
N LYS A 864 11.91 22.29 27.22
CA LYS A 864 12.63 23.51 27.62
C LYS A 864 14.15 23.36 27.48
N ALA A 865 14.71 22.23 27.92
CA ALA A 865 16.13 21.95 27.76
C ALA A 865 16.52 21.91 26.27
N GLN A 866 15.73 21.23 25.43
CA GLN A 866 15.98 21.15 23.99
C GLN A 866 15.85 22.50 23.27
N CYS A 867 14.85 23.34 23.61
CA CYS A 867 14.72 24.69 23.09
C CYS A 867 15.97 25.55 23.37
N VAL A 868 16.46 25.54 24.62
CA VAL A 868 17.65 26.32 25.01
C VAL A 868 18.93 25.77 24.36
N ALA A 869 19.09 24.44 24.31
CA ALA A 869 20.24 23.82 23.65
C ALA A 869 20.24 24.08 22.14
N ALA A 870 19.09 24.01 21.47
CA ALA A 870 18.95 24.36 20.06
C ALA A 870 19.27 25.83 19.81
N HIS A 871 18.74 26.76 20.61
CA HIS A 871 19.00 28.19 20.42
C HIS A 871 20.50 28.52 20.54
N CYS A 872 21.16 28.03 21.59
CA CYS A 872 22.60 28.22 21.75
C CYS A 872 23.43 27.59 20.63
N TRP A 873 23.01 26.42 20.12
CA TRP A 873 23.66 25.76 18.99
C TRP A 873 23.59 26.63 17.74
N ILE A 874 22.40 27.16 17.39
CA ILE A 874 22.19 28.01 16.20
C ILE A 874 23.09 29.25 16.28
N LEU A 875 23.06 29.95 17.43
CA LEU A 875 23.88 31.13 17.68
C LEU A 875 25.39 30.82 17.61
N SER A 876 25.83 29.65 18.07
CA SER A 876 27.24 29.26 18.07
C SER A 876 27.79 28.87 16.68
N GLN A 877 26.94 28.36 15.79
CA GLN A 877 27.32 27.93 14.44
C GLN A 877 27.22 29.07 13.41
N GLY A 878 26.28 30.00 13.60
CA GLY A 878 26.13 31.19 12.75
C GLY A 878 25.59 30.88 11.35
N GLY A 879 24.66 29.92 11.26
CA GLY A 879 23.95 29.54 10.04
C GLY A 879 22.49 29.21 10.34
N TYR A 880 21.65 29.20 9.30
CA TYR A 880 20.21 28.94 9.42
C TYR A 880 19.96 27.45 9.71
N PRO A 881 19.26 27.07 10.79
CA PRO A 881 18.95 25.67 11.05
C PRO A 881 18.03 25.11 9.96
N SER A 882 18.22 23.84 9.61
CA SER A 882 17.21 23.11 8.84
C SER A 882 16.06 22.73 9.76
N VAL A 883 14.81 23.01 9.39
CA VAL A 883 13.63 22.69 10.21
C VAL A 883 12.59 21.98 9.35
N ALA A 884 12.19 20.78 9.78
CA ALA A 884 11.11 20.04 9.13
C ALA A 884 9.75 20.73 9.40
N GLY A 885 8.90 20.80 8.36
CA GLY A 885 7.64 21.56 8.36
C GLY A 885 6.49 20.97 9.16
N THR A 886 6.73 20.51 10.39
CA THR A 886 5.73 19.99 11.31
C THR A 886 5.10 21.10 12.15
N THR A 887 3.77 21.18 12.25
CA THR A 887 3.11 22.09 13.19
C THR A 887 3.46 21.71 14.64
N PRO A 888 4.01 22.61 15.46
CA PRO A 888 4.36 22.30 16.85
C PRO A 888 3.10 22.28 17.73
N GLY A 889 2.98 21.26 18.56
CA GLY A 889 1.91 21.12 19.54
C GLY A 889 2.05 22.10 20.71
N GLU A 890 0.93 22.39 21.37
CA GLU A 890 0.86 23.45 22.40
C GLU A 890 1.79 23.20 23.60
N ALA A 891 2.16 21.94 23.90
CA ALA A 891 3.17 21.63 24.92
C ALA A 891 4.59 22.11 24.55
N ALA A 892 5.01 21.89 23.31
CA ALA A 892 6.30 22.36 22.79
C ALA A 892 6.30 23.88 22.63
N LEU A 893 5.19 24.46 22.14
CA LEU A 893 5.02 25.92 22.06
C LEU A 893 5.05 26.57 23.45
N ALA A 894 4.34 26.03 24.44
CA ALA A 894 4.36 26.57 25.80
C ALA A 894 5.75 26.50 26.43
N ALA A 895 6.48 25.40 26.24
CA ALA A 895 7.88 25.28 26.65
C ALA A 895 8.78 26.33 25.97
N ALA A 896 8.69 26.48 24.65
CA ALA A 896 9.46 27.46 23.90
C ALA A 896 9.15 28.91 24.32
N ARG A 897 7.87 29.27 24.54
CA ARG A 897 7.45 30.59 25.05
C ARG A 897 8.07 30.93 26.41
N GLU A 898 8.34 29.93 27.26
CA GLU A 898 8.94 30.15 28.58
C GLU A 898 10.46 30.39 28.51
N VAL A 899 11.17 29.79 27.54
CA VAL A 899 12.65 29.75 27.53
C VAL A 899 13.33 30.28 26.27
N ALA A 900 12.60 30.82 25.29
CA ALA A 900 13.18 31.29 24.02
C ALA A 900 14.38 32.23 24.21
N HIS A 901 14.30 33.18 25.14
CA HIS A 901 15.38 34.14 25.43
C HIS A 901 16.32 33.68 26.58
N VAL A 902 16.44 32.37 26.83
CA VAL A 902 17.37 31.78 27.81
C VAL A 902 18.51 31.07 27.09
N LEU A 903 19.76 31.37 27.47
CA LEU A 903 20.96 30.83 26.83
C LEU A 903 21.92 30.15 27.83
N VAL A 904 22.50 29.01 27.42
CA VAL A 904 23.68 28.40 28.04
C VAL A 904 24.92 29.24 27.73
N THR A 905 25.62 29.70 28.77
CA THR A 905 26.74 30.63 28.65
C THR A 905 27.97 30.19 29.46
N TYR A 906 29.16 30.49 28.96
CA TYR A 906 30.44 30.23 29.62
C TYR A 906 31.36 31.43 29.43
N ASN A 907 31.87 32.00 30.52
CA ASN A 907 32.63 33.25 30.51
C ASN A 907 31.94 34.41 29.76
N GLY A 908 30.61 34.48 29.79
CA GLY A 908 29.80 35.50 29.11
C GLY A 908 29.68 35.34 27.58
N GLN A 909 30.14 34.22 27.02
CA GLN A 909 29.88 33.82 25.63
C GLN A 909 28.79 32.75 25.59
N VAL A 910 28.02 32.71 24.50
CA VAL A 910 27.08 31.60 24.23
C VAL A 910 27.87 30.30 24.01
N CYS A 911 27.37 29.18 24.56
CA CYS A 911 28.03 27.89 24.44
C CYS A 911 27.69 27.19 23.11
N PHE A 912 28.64 26.44 22.56
CA PHE A 912 28.32 25.40 21.58
C PHE A 912 27.65 24.24 22.32
N THR A 913 26.37 24.02 22.09
CA THR A 913 25.54 23.04 22.79
C THR A 913 25.10 21.91 21.84
N PRO A 914 26.02 21.03 21.40
CA PRO A 914 25.64 19.83 20.68
C PRO A 914 24.78 18.92 21.57
N TYR A 915 23.88 18.20 20.92
CA TYR A 915 22.98 17.24 21.54
C TYR A 915 22.80 16.05 20.60
N PHE A 916 22.29 14.93 21.11
CA PHE A 916 22.17 13.66 20.40
C PHE A 916 21.10 12.78 21.03
N ALA A 917 20.66 11.75 20.29
CA ALA A 917 19.52 10.92 20.70
C ALA A 917 19.73 10.20 22.05
N SER A 918 20.69 9.28 22.18
CA SER A 918 20.88 8.52 23.43
C SER A 918 22.32 8.19 23.76
N ALA A 919 22.63 8.22 25.05
CA ALA A 919 23.91 7.83 25.62
C ALA A 919 24.00 6.32 25.86
N SER A 920 25.19 5.84 26.22
CA SER A 920 25.39 4.48 26.74
C SER A 920 25.01 4.44 28.23
N THR A 921 25.92 4.80 29.13
CA THR A 921 25.61 5.10 30.55
C THR A 921 26.13 6.47 30.97
N GLY A 922 26.67 7.20 30.00
CA GLY A 922 27.26 8.53 30.11
C GLY A 922 27.76 9.00 28.75
N THR A 923 28.13 10.27 28.67
CA THR A 923 28.41 10.97 27.42
C THR A 923 29.88 10.80 26.97
N ALA A 924 30.17 11.20 25.73
CA ALA A 924 31.51 11.42 25.23
C ALA A 924 31.96 12.86 25.50
N SER A 925 33.26 13.09 25.70
CA SER A 925 33.81 14.45 25.71
C SER A 925 34.06 14.97 24.30
N ALA A 926 34.17 16.30 24.14
CA ALA A 926 34.57 16.90 22.87
C ALA A 926 35.97 16.44 22.40
N ALA A 927 36.83 15.99 23.31
CA ALA A 927 38.11 15.37 22.97
C ALA A 927 37.96 13.95 22.40
N ASP A 928 36.97 13.17 22.86
CA ASP A 928 36.69 11.81 22.36
C ASP A 928 36.00 11.82 20.99
N VAL A 929 35.27 12.89 20.65
CA VAL A 929 34.52 13.02 19.38
C VAL A 929 35.29 13.81 18.32
N TRP A 930 35.86 14.97 18.68
CA TRP A 930 36.52 15.91 17.74
C TRP A 930 38.01 16.14 18.04
N GLY A 931 38.62 15.39 18.98
CA GLY A 931 40.03 15.53 19.33
C GLY A 931 40.41 16.83 20.07
N SER A 932 39.45 17.70 20.37
CA SER A 932 39.66 19.04 20.94
C SER A 932 38.83 19.23 22.21
N ALA A 933 39.48 19.49 23.34
CA ALA A 933 38.80 19.66 24.62
C ALA A 933 38.08 21.02 24.72
N ILE A 934 36.80 20.99 25.11
CA ILE A 934 35.96 22.16 25.40
C ILE A 934 35.54 22.07 26.87
N PRO A 935 35.71 23.11 27.71
CA PRO A 935 35.57 22.98 29.17
C PRO A 935 34.22 22.46 29.68
N TYR A 936 33.14 22.77 28.95
CA TYR A 936 31.76 22.40 29.28
C TYR A 936 31.21 21.26 28.41
N LEU A 937 32.06 20.57 27.63
CA LEU A 937 31.71 19.37 26.87
C LEU A 937 32.66 18.23 27.26
N VAL A 938 32.45 17.76 28.48
CA VAL A 938 33.14 16.62 29.09
C VAL A 938 32.18 15.44 29.23
N ALA A 939 32.73 14.25 29.45
CA ALA A 939 31.93 13.06 29.74
C ALA A 939 31.22 13.22 31.10
N VAL A 940 29.91 12.94 31.16
CA VAL A 940 29.07 12.97 32.37
C VAL A 940 28.13 11.78 32.43
N ASP A 941 27.68 11.40 33.62
CA ASP A 941 26.71 10.32 33.84
C ASP A 941 25.39 10.54 33.09
N SER A 942 24.89 9.50 32.42
CA SER A 942 23.60 9.49 31.74
C SER A 942 22.96 8.09 31.88
N PRO A 943 22.51 7.73 33.10
CA PRO A 943 22.10 6.36 33.42
C PRO A 943 20.66 6.05 32.98
N TYR A 944 19.81 7.08 32.83
CA TYR A 944 18.40 6.89 32.49
C TYR A 944 18.19 6.41 31.05
N ASP A 945 19.10 6.74 30.14
CA ASP A 945 19.14 6.25 28.76
C ASP A 945 18.93 4.74 28.66
N GLN A 946 19.62 3.96 29.51
CA GLN A 946 19.50 2.50 29.54
C GLN A 946 18.09 1.98 29.88
N SER A 947 17.28 2.81 30.55
CA SER A 947 15.92 2.47 30.99
C SER A 947 14.81 3.15 30.20
N VAL A 948 15.10 4.26 29.50
CA VAL A 948 14.09 5.12 28.84
C VAL A 948 14.27 5.15 27.32
N ALA A 949 15.50 5.02 26.79
CA ALA A 949 15.75 5.12 25.36
C ALA A 949 15.42 3.83 24.61
N SER A 950 14.40 3.84 23.76
CA SER A 950 14.04 2.71 22.89
C SER A 950 15.16 2.31 21.90
N ASN A 951 16.08 3.25 21.63
CA ASN A 951 17.25 3.03 20.78
C ASN A 951 18.54 2.70 21.55
N TRP A 952 18.49 2.45 22.86
CA TRP A 952 19.67 2.33 23.73
C TRP A 952 20.71 1.28 23.30
N ASN A 953 20.26 0.08 22.95
CA ASN A 953 21.12 -0.96 22.40
C ASN A 953 20.36 -1.72 21.30
N THR A 954 19.92 -0.98 20.28
CA THR A 954 19.33 -1.54 19.06
C THR A 954 20.13 -1.06 17.85
N ASN A 955 20.72 -1.99 17.11
CA ASN A 955 21.41 -1.76 15.85
C ASN A 955 21.18 -2.95 14.90
N GLY A 956 19.90 -3.22 14.66
CA GLY A 956 19.32 -4.38 13.99
C GLY A 956 17.80 -4.34 14.19
N TYR A 957 17.06 -5.41 13.89
CA TYR A 957 15.61 -5.43 14.11
C TYR A 957 15.19 -5.62 15.58
N ASN A 958 15.98 -6.33 16.40
CA ASN A 958 15.69 -6.57 17.83
C ASN A 958 16.95 -6.72 18.70
N THR A 959 18.11 -6.29 18.22
CA THR A 959 19.41 -6.50 18.89
C THR A 959 20.35 -5.32 18.69
N GLY A 960 21.22 -5.04 19.67
CA GLY A 960 22.32 -4.06 19.57
C GLY A 960 23.44 -4.45 18.59
N CYS A 961 23.38 -5.67 18.05
CA CYS A 961 24.42 -6.29 17.26
C CYS A 961 24.26 -6.03 15.74
N ALA A 962 25.00 -5.06 15.20
CA ALA A 962 25.12 -4.90 13.76
C ALA A 962 26.14 -5.90 13.18
N ARG A 963 25.84 -6.47 12.01
CA ARG A 963 26.68 -7.48 11.34
C ARG A 963 27.32 -6.92 10.08
N PHE A 964 28.59 -7.17 9.85
CA PHE A 964 29.32 -6.76 8.65
C PHE A 964 30.06 -7.95 8.05
N SER A 965 29.87 -8.24 6.75
CA SER A 965 30.60 -9.36 6.14
C SER A 965 32.11 -9.10 6.18
N ARG A 966 32.90 -10.15 6.45
CA ARG A 966 34.37 -10.07 6.45
C ARG A 966 34.88 -9.48 5.13
N GLN A 967 34.27 -9.87 4.01
CA GLN A 967 34.67 -9.39 2.69
C GLN A 967 34.41 -7.90 2.50
N THR A 968 33.21 -7.42 2.86
CA THR A 968 32.83 -6.00 2.75
C THR A 968 33.79 -5.10 3.51
N LEU A 969 34.15 -5.49 4.75
CA LEU A 969 35.13 -4.74 5.54
C LEU A 969 36.55 -4.84 4.95
N GLN A 970 36.97 -5.99 4.44
CA GLN A 970 38.27 -6.14 3.79
C GLN A 970 38.44 -5.15 2.62
N ASP A 971 37.43 -5.10 1.74
CA ASP A 971 37.49 -4.30 0.53
C ASP A 971 37.38 -2.80 0.85
N ARG A 972 36.56 -2.41 1.84
CA ARG A 972 36.49 -1.02 2.35
C ARG A 972 37.79 -0.55 3.02
N ILE A 973 38.42 -1.40 3.83
CA ILE A 973 39.70 -1.08 4.50
C ILE A 973 40.82 -0.92 3.47
N LEU A 974 40.85 -1.78 2.44
CA LEU A 974 41.79 -1.66 1.34
C LEU A 974 41.54 -0.41 0.49
N GLU A 975 40.27 -0.08 0.18
CA GLU A 975 39.87 1.11 -0.56
C GLU A 975 40.22 2.42 0.18
N MET A 976 39.84 2.53 1.45
CA MET A 976 39.88 3.80 2.19
C MET A 976 41.19 4.05 2.93
N MET A 977 41.91 3.00 3.35
CA MET A 977 43.15 3.12 4.13
C MET A 977 44.38 2.58 3.40
N GLY A 978 44.20 1.80 2.32
CA GLY A 978 45.29 1.10 1.63
C GLY A 978 45.85 -0.11 2.41
N VAL A 979 45.16 -0.56 3.46
CA VAL A 979 45.61 -1.65 4.34
C VAL A 979 45.10 -2.99 3.79
N ASP A 980 46.00 -3.80 3.24
CA ASP A 980 45.67 -5.16 2.79
C ASP A 980 45.63 -6.14 3.97
N LEU A 981 44.42 -6.62 4.28
CA LEU A 981 44.17 -7.64 5.30
C LEU A 981 44.06 -9.07 4.72
N SER A 982 44.44 -9.28 3.46
CA SER A 982 44.40 -10.61 2.84
C SER A 982 45.33 -11.60 3.54
N GLY A 983 44.76 -12.72 4.01
CA GLY A 983 45.47 -13.73 4.80
C GLY A 983 45.77 -13.33 6.26
N VAL A 984 45.29 -12.18 6.74
CA VAL A 984 45.32 -11.80 8.16
C VAL A 984 44.13 -12.43 8.88
N ASP A 985 44.36 -13.01 10.07
CA ASP A 985 43.30 -13.57 10.92
C ASP A 985 42.26 -12.48 11.28
N PRO A 986 40.97 -12.63 10.93
CA PRO A 986 39.89 -11.70 11.26
C PRO A 986 39.83 -11.30 12.74
N ASN A 987 40.19 -12.19 13.66
CA ASN A 987 40.24 -11.91 15.10
C ASN A 987 41.31 -10.86 15.48
N SER A 988 42.22 -10.53 14.56
CA SER A 988 43.26 -9.51 14.72
C SER A 988 43.03 -8.24 13.89
N TRP A 989 41.88 -8.11 13.22
CA TRP A 989 41.59 -6.96 12.35
C TRP A 989 41.26 -5.69 13.10
N PHE A 990 40.71 -5.77 14.32
CA PHE A 990 40.29 -4.59 15.09
C PHE A 990 40.82 -4.66 16.51
N THR A 991 41.58 -3.63 16.92
CA THR A 991 42.03 -3.44 18.31
C THR A 991 41.62 -2.07 18.79
N ILE A 992 40.71 -1.99 19.75
CA ILE A 992 40.33 -0.73 20.40
C ILE A 992 41.52 -0.25 21.25
N LEU A 993 42.05 0.94 20.96
CA LEU A 993 43.23 1.51 21.62
C LEU A 993 42.85 2.35 22.84
N SER A 994 41.74 3.08 22.76
CA SER A 994 41.22 3.88 23.86
C SER A 994 39.71 4.05 23.78
N THR A 995 39.06 3.89 24.94
CA THR A 995 37.67 4.30 25.20
C THR A 995 37.65 5.27 26.38
N ASN A 996 36.57 6.04 26.50
CA ASN A 996 36.22 6.67 27.77
C ASN A 996 35.54 5.65 28.72
N GLU A 997 35.23 6.07 29.95
CA GLU A 997 34.67 5.19 30.99
C GLU A 997 33.27 4.62 30.67
N TYR A 998 32.52 5.27 29.77
CA TYR A 998 31.20 4.83 29.31
C TYR A 998 31.23 4.03 27.99
N GLY A 999 32.43 3.73 27.47
CA GLY A 999 32.65 2.86 26.30
C GLY A 999 32.75 3.53 24.93
N TRP A 1000 32.75 4.86 24.85
CA TRP A 1000 32.90 5.59 23.58
C TRP A 1000 34.33 5.44 23.03
N VAL A 1001 34.48 4.94 21.79
CA VAL A 1001 35.77 4.59 21.16
C VAL A 1001 36.45 5.84 20.59
N ALA A 1002 37.42 6.39 21.31
CA ALA A 1002 38.20 7.55 20.84
C ALA A 1002 39.26 7.16 19.78
N GLN A 1003 39.90 5.98 19.91
CA GLN A 1003 40.81 5.44 18.89
C GLN A 1003 40.78 3.91 18.82
N MET A 1004 41.00 3.40 17.61
CA MET A 1004 41.22 1.99 17.29
C MET A 1004 42.27 1.81 16.20
N GLN A 1005 42.88 0.63 16.19
CA GLN A 1005 43.83 0.14 15.19
C GLN A 1005 43.13 -0.88 14.28
N ILE A 1006 43.46 -0.84 12.99
CA ILE A 1006 42.97 -1.73 11.95
C ILE A 1006 44.15 -2.55 11.42
N GLY A 1007 44.07 -3.87 11.58
CA GLY A 1007 45.13 -4.82 11.26
C GLY A 1007 46.21 -4.98 12.35
N PRO A 1008 47.06 -6.02 12.25
CA PRO A 1008 47.98 -6.44 13.30
C PRO A 1008 49.25 -5.58 13.44
N ASN A 1009 49.53 -4.72 12.47
CA ASN A 1009 50.68 -3.82 12.49
C ASN A 1009 50.24 -2.43 12.98
N ALA A 1010 51.04 -1.82 13.85
CA ALA A 1010 50.78 -0.47 14.35
C ALA A 1010 51.65 0.56 13.60
N SER A 1011 51.41 0.72 12.29
CA SER A 1011 51.97 1.82 11.50
C SER A 1011 51.06 3.05 11.61
N GLY A 1012 51.61 4.26 11.42
CA GLY A 1012 50.83 5.50 11.60
C GLY A 1012 49.69 5.76 10.62
N ASN A 1013 49.47 4.86 9.65
CA ASN A 1013 48.35 4.87 8.69
C ASN A 1013 47.24 3.86 9.08
N ASP A 1014 47.50 3.04 10.10
CA ASP A 1014 46.72 1.84 10.45
C ASP A 1014 45.77 2.11 11.65
N THR A 1015 45.53 3.38 11.99
CA THR A 1015 44.76 3.81 13.17
C THR A 1015 43.74 4.91 12.82
N CYS A 1016 42.53 4.82 13.37
CA CYS A 1016 41.45 5.78 13.17
C CYS A 1016 40.69 6.08 14.48
N SER A 1017 39.81 7.08 14.48
CA SER A 1017 38.84 7.29 15.57
C SER A 1017 37.59 6.42 15.38
N GLY A 1018 36.87 6.12 16.47
CA GLY A 1018 35.57 5.42 16.39
C GLY A 1018 34.55 6.20 15.56
N ARG A 1019 34.59 7.53 15.63
CA ARG A 1019 33.79 8.44 14.79
C ARG A 1019 34.02 8.21 13.30
N TRP A 1020 35.28 8.23 12.85
CA TRP A 1020 35.61 7.99 11.44
C TRP A 1020 35.26 6.56 11.01
N PHE A 1021 35.42 5.59 11.92
CA PHE A 1021 35.03 4.20 11.68
C PHE A 1021 33.50 4.07 11.43
N ARG A 1022 32.68 4.75 12.25
CA ARG A 1022 31.22 4.87 12.09
C ARG A 1022 30.86 5.52 10.75
N GLU A 1023 31.35 6.72 10.52
CA GLU A 1023 30.81 7.63 9.49
C GLU A 1023 31.44 7.45 8.11
N THR A 1024 32.65 6.89 8.02
CA THR A 1024 33.34 6.68 6.74
C THR A 1024 33.47 5.20 6.40
N LEU A 1025 34.07 4.39 7.27
CA LEU A 1025 34.40 2.99 6.93
C LEU A 1025 33.16 2.08 6.87
N THR A 1026 32.27 2.18 7.86
CA THR A 1026 31.11 1.29 8.04
C THR A 1026 29.79 1.84 7.48
N ALA A 1027 29.80 3.06 6.92
CA ALA A 1027 28.60 3.72 6.41
C ALA A 1027 27.89 2.89 5.31
N GLY A 1028 26.62 2.57 5.54
CA GLY A 1028 25.76 1.79 4.63
C GLY A 1028 26.25 0.37 4.30
N CYS A 1029 27.14 -0.20 5.11
CA CYS A 1029 27.90 -1.42 4.76
C CYS A 1029 27.65 -2.64 5.67
N SER A 1030 26.68 -2.58 6.59
CA SER A 1030 26.25 -3.79 7.31
C SER A 1030 25.46 -4.73 6.40
N VAL A 1031 25.31 -5.98 6.83
CA VAL A 1031 24.49 -7.00 6.15
C VAL A 1031 23.04 -6.54 6.02
N ASP A 1032 22.55 -5.75 6.97
CA ASP A 1032 21.19 -5.21 7.02
C ASP A 1032 21.08 -3.80 6.37
N GLY A 1033 22.11 -3.36 5.63
CA GLY A 1033 22.17 -2.08 4.89
C GLY A 1033 22.41 -0.82 5.73
N ARG A 1034 22.47 -0.94 7.06
CA ARG A 1034 22.57 0.16 8.03
C ARG A 1034 24.02 0.55 8.36
N SER A 1035 24.20 1.75 8.92
CA SER A 1035 25.46 2.24 9.50
C SER A 1035 25.56 1.89 11.00
N LEU A 1036 26.71 2.14 11.64
CA LEU A 1036 26.79 2.09 13.11
C LEU A 1036 26.06 3.30 13.72
N ARG A 1037 25.18 3.08 14.71
CA ARG A 1037 24.40 4.16 15.33
C ARG A 1037 25.21 5.09 16.23
N SER A 1038 26.31 4.62 16.81
CA SER A 1038 27.22 5.42 17.64
C SER A 1038 28.68 4.95 17.49
N GLN A 1039 29.62 5.71 18.08
CA GLN A 1039 31.01 5.24 18.27
C GLN A 1039 31.23 4.47 19.60
N CYS A 1040 30.16 4.15 20.35
CA CYS A 1040 30.23 3.36 21.58
C CYS A 1040 29.89 1.89 21.28
N PHE A 1041 30.88 1.14 20.82
CA PHE A 1041 30.72 -0.26 20.41
C PHE A 1041 31.82 -1.19 20.91
N THR A 1042 31.48 -2.47 21.00
CA THR A 1042 32.46 -3.57 21.06
C THR A 1042 32.39 -4.38 19.76
N VAL A 1043 33.49 -5.05 19.39
CA VAL A 1043 33.58 -5.82 18.14
C VAL A 1043 34.06 -7.25 18.41
N SER A 1044 33.48 -8.20 17.69
CA SER A 1044 33.84 -9.62 17.68
C SER A 1044 33.75 -10.18 16.25
N TYR A 1045 34.37 -11.32 15.99
CA TYR A 1045 34.28 -12.02 14.71
C TYR A 1045 33.59 -13.38 14.89
N ASP A 1046 32.59 -13.64 14.06
CA ASP A 1046 31.88 -14.92 13.98
C ASP A 1046 32.39 -15.69 12.74
N ALA A 1047 33.07 -16.80 13.01
CA ALA A 1047 33.69 -17.65 12.00
C ALA A 1047 32.70 -18.61 11.31
N ASP A 1048 31.53 -18.87 11.92
CA ASP A 1048 30.48 -19.70 11.31
C ASP A 1048 29.60 -18.86 10.34
N LEU A 1049 29.53 -17.54 10.56
CA LEU A 1049 28.80 -16.57 9.73
C LEU A 1049 29.68 -15.74 8.75
N ASP A 1050 31.00 -15.90 8.77
CA ASP A 1050 32.01 -15.05 8.09
C ASP A 1050 31.76 -13.53 8.24
N CYS A 1051 31.38 -13.09 9.44
CA CYS A 1051 31.03 -11.70 9.71
C CYS A 1051 31.55 -11.16 11.04
N PHE A 1052 31.76 -9.84 11.09
CA PHE A 1052 32.03 -9.11 12.31
C PHE A 1052 30.72 -8.65 12.95
N ILE A 1053 30.61 -8.83 14.27
CA ILE A 1053 29.45 -8.47 15.08
C ILE A 1053 29.85 -7.32 16.01
N PHE A 1054 29.13 -6.20 15.89
CA PHE A 1054 29.32 -4.98 16.66
C PHE A 1054 28.13 -4.74 17.62
N ASP A 1055 28.32 -4.91 18.94
CA ASP A 1055 27.34 -4.54 19.97
C ASP A 1055 27.47 -3.03 20.25
N VAL A 1056 26.47 -2.23 19.87
CA VAL A 1056 26.52 -0.77 19.72
C VAL A 1056 25.48 -0.07 20.60
N LYS A 1057 25.94 0.75 21.53
CA LYS A 1057 25.10 1.41 22.56
C LYS A 1057 24.99 2.91 22.34
N GLY A 1058 23.83 3.47 22.65
CA GLY A 1058 23.48 4.85 22.34
C GLY A 1058 23.32 5.11 20.84
N TYR A 1059 22.93 6.33 20.49
CA TYR A 1059 22.68 6.79 19.12
C TYR A 1059 23.18 8.23 18.97
N GLY A 1060 24.03 8.45 17.96
CA GLY A 1060 24.61 9.75 17.62
C GLY A 1060 26.09 9.87 18.00
N HIS A 1061 26.59 11.11 17.94
CA HIS A 1061 28.02 11.44 18.22
C HIS A 1061 28.41 11.33 19.70
N GLY A 1062 27.43 11.45 20.62
CA GLY A 1062 27.59 11.15 22.04
C GLY A 1062 27.95 12.31 22.96
N CYS A 1063 28.16 13.53 22.45
CA CYS A 1063 28.71 14.65 23.22
C CYS A 1063 27.67 15.73 23.56
N GLY A 1064 27.76 16.31 24.77
CA GLY A 1064 26.79 17.30 25.26
C GLY A 1064 25.52 16.64 25.79
N MET A 1065 24.35 17.14 25.42
CA MET A 1065 23.07 16.69 25.97
C MET A 1065 22.49 15.47 25.25
N SER A 1066 22.15 14.42 26.00
CA SER A 1066 21.26 13.37 25.47
C SER A 1066 19.79 13.80 25.55
N GLN A 1067 19.07 13.61 24.46
CA GLN A 1067 17.62 13.80 24.34
C GLN A 1067 16.85 12.80 25.21
N TRP A 1068 17.09 11.49 25.03
CA TRP A 1068 16.44 10.45 25.84
C TRP A 1068 16.86 10.51 27.32
N GLY A 1069 18.13 10.81 27.59
CA GLY A 1069 18.59 11.06 28.96
C GLY A 1069 17.88 12.27 29.59
N ALA A 1070 17.71 13.39 28.86
CA ALA A 1070 16.96 14.56 29.34
C ALA A 1070 15.48 14.25 29.63
N ILE A 1071 14.82 13.44 28.79
CA ILE A 1071 13.48 12.90 29.07
C ILE A 1071 13.49 12.11 30.39
N GLY A 1072 14.46 11.22 30.60
CA GLY A 1072 14.61 10.44 31.84
C GLY A 1072 14.86 11.29 33.09
N TYR A 1073 15.72 12.32 33.01
CA TYR A 1073 15.94 13.28 34.10
C TYR A 1073 14.64 14.06 34.41
N ALA A 1074 13.92 14.55 33.40
CA ALA A 1074 12.66 15.27 33.59
C ALA A 1074 11.55 14.38 34.18
N GLN A 1075 11.44 13.11 33.77
CA GLN A 1075 10.56 12.12 34.38
C GLN A 1075 10.87 11.86 35.86
N ASN A 1076 12.15 11.99 36.25
CA ASN A 1076 12.61 11.93 37.64
C ASN A 1076 12.57 13.29 38.37
N GLY A 1077 11.88 14.28 37.81
CA GLY A 1077 11.55 15.55 38.48
C GLY A 1077 12.65 16.62 38.45
N TRP A 1078 13.65 16.49 37.58
CA TRP A 1078 14.67 17.53 37.35
C TRP A 1078 14.08 18.69 36.52
N SER A 1079 14.51 19.92 36.79
CA SER A 1079 14.16 21.05 35.93
C SER A 1079 15.03 21.09 34.68
N TYR A 1080 14.61 21.88 33.68
CA TYR A 1080 15.45 22.14 32.51
C TYR A 1080 16.79 22.81 32.86
N GLN A 1081 16.85 23.54 33.98
CA GLN A 1081 18.11 24.14 34.45
C GLN A 1081 19.06 23.09 35.03
N ASP A 1082 18.55 22.14 35.82
CA ASP A 1082 19.34 21.03 36.36
C ASP A 1082 19.86 20.15 35.21
N ILE A 1083 19.01 19.84 34.22
CA ILE A 1083 19.36 19.07 33.01
C ILE A 1083 20.48 19.76 32.23
N LEU A 1084 20.33 21.05 31.88
CA LEU A 1084 21.32 21.77 31.09
C LEU A 1084 22.66 21.95 31.83
N THR A 1085 22.63 22.26 33.12
CA THR A 1085 23.87 22.46 33.90
C THR A 1085 24.57 21.15 34.26
N HIS A 1086 23.88 20.02 34.16
CA HIS A 1086 24.47 18.67 34.22
C HIS A 1086 25.19 18.30 32.92
N TYR A 1087 24.54 18.43 31.76
CA TYR A 1087 25.15 18.07 30.46
C TYR A 1087 26.18 19.09 29.96
N TYR A 1088 26.07 20.36 30.38
CA TYR A 1088 27.01 21.43 30.07
C TYR A 1088 27.65 21.95 31.37
N PRO A 1089 28.50 21.16 32.06
CA PRO A 1089 28.97 21.49 33.40
C PRO A 1089 29.84 22.74 33.43
N GLY A 1090 29.67 23.53 34.51
CA GLY A 1090 30.37 24.80 34.70
C GLY A 1090 29.85 25.98 33.86
N THR A 1091 28.73 25.80 33.15
CA THR A 1091 28.03 26.90 32.45
C THR A 1091 27.04 27.62 33.38
N THR A 1092 26.53 28.74 32.91
CA THR A 1092 25.47 29.54 33.54
C THR A 1092 24.33 29.76 32.54
N LEU A 1093 23.09 29.70 33.02
CA LEU A 1093 21.94 30.13 32.23
C LEU A 1093 21.76 31.63 32.36
N THR A 1094 21.67 32.32 31.22
CA THR A 1094 21.52 33.78 31.12
C THR A 1094 20.28 34.08 30.29
N SER A 1095 19.35 34.86 30.85
CA SER A 1095 18.27 35.49 30.07
C SER A 1095 18.73 36.83 29.52
N TYR A 1096 18.26 37.21 28.34
CA TYR A 1096 18.57 38.48 27.67
C TYR A 1096 17.33 39.29 27.29
#